data_AF-S6HGR4-F1
#
_entry.id   AF-S6HGR4-F1
#
_cell.length_a   1.000
_cell.length_b   1.000
_cell.length_c   1.000
_cell.angle_alpha   90.00
_cell.angle_beta   90.00
_cell.angle_gamma   90.00
#
_symmetry.space_group_name_H-M   'P 1'
#
loop_
_entity.id
_entity.type
_entity.pdbx_description
1 polymer ?
#
loop_
_entity_poly.entity_id
_entity_poly.type
_entity_poly.pdbx_seq_one_letter_code
_entity_poly.pdbx_strand_id
1 'polypeptide(L)'
;MSQIITPAQLQHWLFDGQEIALFDVREHGQYGEAHLFHGQNLPYSRLELEVPRLAPNPVVRLVIYDQDGTELAARAAARLEALGYTQVHILQGGAEGWQAAGLQLFAGVHVPSKAFGELVEEASHTPHISAGELADWQARGEPLLLLDGRPFDEYRKMTIPGSICCPNGELGYRLPELLQDETTPIVVNCAGRTRSIIGAQTLIDLGVKNPVYALENGTQGWFLADLQLEHGSSRRYPDAVSPLALDKQRNAAQALARRAGVSTVSAEAAASWAADAQRSLFLCDVRTAEEFAAGTLRGAQHTPGGQLIQSTDLYVGVRHARLVLVDSDGIRAPIVASWLRQLGHDAYVLEGGIDSGFALDAAHLVSGPSLPIISAHELRDALKDAAVAVIDLRPSMSFRKGHIQGSRWSIRPLLAAAVADEHRPLVLVADSPEVARLAALELPDAQRVHVRLLDGGLQAWQSAGLAVVEDAAALPDEHCIDFLFFTHDRHSGNKDAARQYLAWEIGLLAQMTDTEIASLKPLNAKKPERSPTDPWVRTRLIHAARTEKGSGGRGVNVPVTRLSTVLFDSLGQMRDARKRRDSERVLSYGARGNPTAFALEDLVSELEGGHRTKLFATGLAAVAQTFLAYLRPGDHVLITDAVYGPVRRLTTDFLQPFGIEVEYFAADGRGIEGQLRGNTKMVYAEVPGSLLYELCDLPAIAALCKPRGILLAVDNTWGSGYLYRPLTLGADISIMALTKYVCGHSDVVMGSVCTTQAVWSALARMSDSFGNTVSPDDAYLVLRGARTLAARMEVHERQALEIAQWLQARPQVKRVFHPALNDHPDHALFKRDFSGSNGLLSFELADAEPAQLERFIGALELFGLGASWGGYESLITVADVSDRNNVADKALNPLLRLHIGLEDVAALQEDLSRGFAALKG
;
A
#
# COMPACT_ATOMS: atom_id res chain seq x y z
N MET A 1 37.08 16.03 -10.26
CA MET A 1 36.70 17.25 -9.53
C MET A 1 35.27 17.10 -9.12
N SER A 2 35.03 16.82 -7.85
CA SER A 2 33.70 16.67 -7.29
C SER A 2 32.92 17.98 -7.34
N GLN A 3 31.63 17.88 -7.66
CA GLN A 3 30.74 19.05 -7.75
C GLN A 3 29.83 19.10 -6.53
N ILE A 4 29.73 20.27 -5.90
CA ILE A 4 28.79 20.51 -4.81
C ILE A 4 27.38 20.68 -5.39
N ILE A 5 26.39 20.02 -4.80
CA ILE A 5 24.98 20.10 -5.21
C ILE A 5 24.09 20.53 -4.04
N THR A 6 22.99 21.22 -4.35
CA THR A 6 22.04 21.68 -3.32
C THR A 6 21.07 20.57 -2.89
N PRO A 7 20.46 20.64 -1.69
CA PRO A 7 19.39 19.72 -1.28
C PRO A 7 18.23 19.65 -2.28
N ALA A 8 17.79 20.80 -2.83
CA ALA A 8 16.72 20.85 -3.83
C ALA A 8 17.10 20.13 -5.14
N GLN A 9 18.36 20.26 -5.58
CA GLN A 9 18.85 19.55 -6.75
C GLN A 9 18.91 18.04 -6.52
N LEU A 10 19.39 17.60 -5.35
CA LEU A 10 19.38 16.18 -4.97
C LEU A 10 17.95 15.64 -4.89
N GLN A 11 17.01 16.39 -4.31
CA GLN A 11 15.61 15.99 -4.24
C GLN A 11 15.03 15.76 -5.64
N HIS A 12 15.30 16.64 -6.60
CA HIS A 12 14.91 16.44 -8.00
C HIS A 12 15.55 15.18 -8.60
N TRP A 13 16.86 15.00 -8.43
CA TRP A 13 17.60 13.86 -8.95
C TRP A 13 17.19 12.51 -8.37
N LEU A 14 16.64 12.48 -7.15
CA LEU A 14 16.11 11.25 -6.55
C LEU A 14 14.84 10.74 -7.25
N PHE A 15 14.18 11.55 -8.08
CA PHE A 15 12.91 11.21 -8.72
C PHE A 15 12.86 11.54 -10.22
N ASP A 16 14.00 11.84 -10.86
CA ASP A 16 14.09 12.11 -12.30
C ASP A 16 14.16 10.84 -13.17
N GLY A 17 14.18 9.66 -12.53
CA GLY A 17 14.23 8.34 -13.17
C GLY A 17 15.61 7.93 -13.69
N GLN A 18 16.65 8.72 -13.44
CA GLN A 18 18.04 8.36 -13.74
C GLN A 18 18.66 7.54 -12.60
N GLU A 19 19.69 6.77 -12.91
CA GLU A 19 20.44 6.08 -11.85
C GLU A 19 21.11 7.08 -10.91
N ILE A 20 21.00 6.81 -9.61
CA ILE A 20 21.66 7.60 -8.58
C ILE A 20 22.10 6.69 -7.43
N ALA A 21 23.36 6.83 -7.03
CA ALA A 21 23.87 6.32 -5.76
C ALA A 21 23.93 7.46 -4.75
N LEU A 22 23.30 7.28 -3.58
CA LEU A 22 23.30 8.26 -2.50
C LEU A 22 23.90 7.63 -1.24
N PHE A 23 25.13 8.02 -0.91
CA PHE A 23 25.90 7.41 0.16
C PHE A 23 26.17 8.38 1.31
N ASP A 24 25.83 7.94 2.52
CA ASP A 24 26.29 8.52 3.76
C ASP A 24 27.66 7.95 4.12
N VAL A 25 28.69 8.79 4.10
CA VAL A 25 30.08 8.35 4.35
C VAL A 25 30.45 8.36 5.84
N ARG A 26 29.52 8.74 6.72
CA ARG A 26 29.68 8.62 8.17
C ARG A 26 29.67 7.17 8.62
N GLU A 27 30.07 6.95 9.86
CA GLU A 27 30.08 5.62 10.45
C GLU A 27 28.65 5.15 10.77
N HIS A 28 28.49 3.83 10.94
CA HIS A 28 27.18 3.19 11.00
C HIS A 28 26.28 3.72 12.13
N GLY A 29 26.84 4.06 13.29
CA GLY A 29 26.10 4.64 14.40
C GLY A 29 25.52 6.01 14.03
N GLN A 30 26.33 6.90 13.47
CA GLN A 30 25.90 8.24 13.06
C GLN A 30 24.83 8.21 11.97
N TYR A 31 25.00 7.34 10.97
CA TYR A 31 23.98 7.10 9.94
C TYR A 31 22.65 6.69 10.60
N GLY A 32 22.71 5.71 11.50
CA GLY A 32 21.51 5.18 12.15
C GLY A 32 20.79 6.16 13.09
N GLU A 33 21.45 7.21 13.55
CA GLU A 33 20.80 8.25 14.35
C GLU A 33 19.96 9.21 13.49
N ALA A 34 20.46 9.61 12.31
CA ALA A 34 19.72 10.46 11.37
C ALA A 34 20.33 10.45 9.97
N HIS A 35 19.58 10.04 8.96
CA HIS A 35 20.02 9.96 7.56
C HIS A 35 18.91 10.34 6.56
N LEU A 36 19.26 10.59 5.29
CA LEU A 36 18.29 10.84 4.22
C LEU A 36 17.49 9.56 3.91
N PHE A 37 16.20 9.66 3.55
CA PHE A 37 15.32 8.50 3.30
C PHE A 37 15.93 7.45 2.36
N HIS A 38 16.48 7.89 1.23
CA HIS A 38 17.15 7.04 0.24
C HIS A 38 18.68 6.95 0.42
N GLY A 39 19.21 7.56 1.48
CA GLY A 39 20.63 7.50 1.81
C GLY A 39 21.02 6.11 2.31
N GLN A 40 22.18 5.63 1.86
CA GLN A 40 22.72 4.33 2.23
C GLN A 40 24.06 4.49 2.92
N ASN A 41 24.31 3.73 3.97
CA ASN A 41 25.57 3.83 4.69
C ASN A 41 26.72 3.20 3.89
N LEU A 42 27.75 4.00 3.61
CA LEU A 42 29.01 3.58 3.03
C LEU A 42 30.14 4.22 3.83
N PRO A 43 30.44 3.70 5.03
CA PRO A 43 31.38 4.35 5.94
C PRO A 43 32.74 4.59 5.30
N TYR A 44 33.34 5.76 5.54
CA TYR A 44 34.67 6.09 5.05
C TYR A 44 35.72 5.03 5.43
N SER A 45 35.55 4.39 6.60
CA SER A 45 36.40 3.28 7.05
C SER A 45 36.41 2.06 6.11
N ARG A 46 35.39 1.88 5.26
CA ARG A 46 35.25 0.73 4.35
C ARG A 46 34.92 1.12 2.89
N LEU A 47 34.97 2.42 2.57
CA LEU A 47 34.56 3.01 1.30
C LEU A 47 35.07 2.23 0.07
N GLU A 48 36.39 2.04 -0.04
CA GLU A 48 37.02 1.39 -1.19
C GLU A 48 36.74 -0.12 -1.28
N LEU A 49 36.31 -0.74 -0.16
CA LEU A 49 36.00 -2.17 -0.10
C LEU A 49 34.57 -2.44 -0.55
N GLU A 50 33.65 -1.53 -0.21
CA GLU A 50 32.22 -1.74 -0.40
C GLU A 50 31.67 -1.04 -1.65
N VAL A 51 32.26 0.08 -2.08
CA VAL A 51 31.73 0.83 -3.22
C VAL A 51 31.68 0.03 -4.53
N PRO A 52 32.65 -0.84 -4.89
CA PRO A 52 32.55 -1.59 -6.15
C PRO A 52 31.39 -2.59 -6.14
N ARG A 53 30.99 -3.05 -4.95
CA ARG A 53 29.85 -3.94 -4.75
C ARG A 53 28.53 -3.15 -4.76
N LEU A 54 28.49 -2.00 -4.11
CA LEU A 54 27.27 -1.20 -3.97
C LEU A 54 26.96 -0.31 -5.18
N ALA A 55 27.98 0.14 -5.91
CA ALA A 55 27.87 0.99 -7.10
C ALA A 55 28.86 0.50 -8.17
N PRO A 56 28.59 -0.64 -8.84
CA PRO A 56 29.54 -1.29 -9.74
C PRO A 56 29.86 -0.46 -11.01
N ASN A 57 28.98 0.48 -11.37
CA ASN A 57 29.21 1.36 -12.52
C ASN A 57 29.96 2.65 -12.10
N PRO A 58 31.21 2.86 -12.52
CA PRO A 58 31.99 4.06 -12.16
C PRO A 58 31.51 5.36 -12.82
N VAL A 59 30.59 5.30 -13.79
CA VAL A 59 29.99 6.51 -14.38
C VAL A 59 28.62 6.86 -13.80
N VAL A 60 28.13 6.10 -12.82
CA VAL A 60 26.86 6.40 -12.13
C VAL A 60 26.91 7.78 -11.47
N ARG A 61 25.79 8.50 -11.49
CA ARG A 61 25.62 9.73 -10.71
C ARG A 61 25.72 9.36 -9.22
N LEU A 62 26.84 9.72 -8.59
CA LEU A 62 27.15 9.34 -7.22
C LEU A 62 27.16 10.59 -6.35
N VAL A 63 26.23 10.67 -5.40
CA VAL A 63 26.15 11.73 -4.40
C VAL A 63 26.59 11.17 -3.05
N ILE A 64 27.54 11.82 -2.41
CA ILE A 64 27.95 11.53 -1.05
C ILE A 64 27.63 12.68 -0.10
N TYR A 65 27.45 12.35 1.18
CA TYR A 65 27.27 13.34 2.23
C TYR A 65 27.81 12.82 3.57
N ASP A 66 28.20 13.74 4.42
CA ASP A 66 28.51 13.54 5.83
C ASP A 66 27.55 14.39 6.69
N GLN A 67 27.96 14.79 7.90
CA GLN A 67 27.10 15.54 8.81
C GLN A 67 26.78 16.95 8.28
N ASP A 68 27.81 17.66 7.84
CA ASP A 68 27.81 19.12 7.64
C ASP A 68 28.38 19.55 6.27
N GLY A 69 28.72 18.60 5.40
CA GLY A 69 29.24 18.82 4.05
C GLY A 69 30.73 19.21 4.04
N THR A 70 31.50 18.76 5.03
CA THR A 70 32.87 19.23 5.29
C THR A 70 33.97 18.26 4.83
N GLU A 71 34.97 18.01 5.68
CA GLU A 71 36.25 17.40 5.33
C GLU A 71 36.09 15.91 4.97
N LEU A 72 35.18 15.19 5.64
CA LEU A 72 35.02 13.76 5.45
C LEU A 72 34.46 13.45 4.06
N ALA A 73 33.41 14.16 3.65
CA ALA A 73 32.87 14.04 2.29
C ALA A 73 33.91 14.40 1.22
N ALA A 74 34.73 15.44 1.44
CA ALA A 74 35.81 15.79 0.50
C ALA A 74 36.88 14.69 0.38
N ARG A 75 37.29 14.09 1.51
CA ARG A 75 38.22 12.94 1.53
C ARG A 75 37.63 11.74 0.83
N ALA A 76 36.37 11.40 1.11
CA ALA A 76 35.66 10.32 0.45
C ALA A 76 35.55 10.52 -1.07
N ALA A 77 35.24 11.75 -1.52
CA ALA A 77 35.21 12.07 -2.94
C ALA A 77 36.56 11.83 -3.62
N ALA A 78 37.66 12.27 -3.02
CA ALA A 78 39.00 12.06 -3.57
C ALA A 78 39.36 10.56 -3.68
N ARG A 79 38.93 9.74 -2.72
CA ARG A 79 39.10 8.27 -2.80
C ARG A 79 38.26 7.66 -3.91
N LEU A 80 36.99 8.05 -4.05
CA LEU A 80 36.12 7.58 -5.13
C LEU A 80 36.67 7.95 -6.51
N GLU A 81 37.15 9.17 -6.69
CA GLU A 81 37.79 9.60 -7.94
C GLU A 81 39.05 8.78 -8.23
N ALA A 82 39.85 8.45 -7.21
CA ALA A 82 41.03 7.59 -7.36
C ALA A 82 40.67 6.13 -7.74
N LEU A 83 39.47 5.67 -7.41
CA LEU A 83 38.92 4.38 -7.85
C LEU A 83 38.33 4.43 -9.27
N GLY A 84 38.28 5.62 -9.89
CA GLY A 84 37.77 5.80 -11.26
C GLY A 84 36.31 6.25 -11.34
N TYR A 85 35.65 6.59 -10.22
CA TYR A 85 34.31 7.20 -10.28
C TYR A 85 34.41 8.60 -10.86
N THR A 86 33.67 8.86 -11.93
CA THR A 86 33.80 10.10 -12.73
C THR A 86 32.71 11.14 -12.46
N GLN A 87 31.58 10.74 -11.85
CA GLN A 87 30.44 11.60 -11.54
C GLN A 87 30.18 11.66 -10.03
N VAL A 88 31.18 12.11 -9.27
CA VAL A 88 31.09 12.25 -7.80
C VAL A 88 30.62 13.65 -7.42
N HIS A 89 29.58 13.73 -6.59
CA HIS A 89 28.96 14.95 -6.11
C HIS A 89 28.91 14.96 -4.58
N ILE A 90 29.05 16.13 -3.97
CA ILE A 90 28.95 16.31 -2.52
C ILE A 90 27.68 17.11 -2.21
N LEU A 91 26.84 16.62 -1.29
CA LEU A 91 25.67 17.35 -0.82
C LEU A 91 26.11 18.58 0.01
N GLN A 92 25.70 19.76 -0.44
CA GLN A 92 25.97 21.01 0.27
C GLN A 92 25.38 20.99 1.68
N GLY A 93 26.22 21.19 2.68
CA GLY A 93 25.82 21.20 4.09
C GLY A 93 25.53 19.83 4.69
N GLY A 94 25.74 18.72 3.95
CA GLY A 94 25.52 17.37 4.46
C GLY A 94 24.08 17.11 4.92
N ALA A 95 23.93 16.25 5.92
CA ALA A 95 22.65 15.96 6.56
C ALA A 95 22.02 17.21 7.21
N GLU A 96 22.81 18.09 7.81
CA GLU A 96 22.34 19.33 8.43
C GLU A 96 21.79 20.32 7.37
N GLY A 97 22.44 20.40 6.22
CA GLY A 97 22.00 21.19 5.08
C GLY A 97 20.69 20.69 4.48
N TRP A 98 20.50 19.36 4.43
CA TRP A 98 19.23 18.74 4.04
C TRP A 98 18.10 19.15 5.00
N GLN A 99 18.34 19.05 6.31
CA GLN A 99 17.37 19.46 7.32
C GLN A 99 17.09 20.97 7.31
N ALA A 100 18.12 21.79 7.13
CA ALA A 100 17.99 23.25 7.01
C ALA A 100 17.19 23.68 5.77
N ALA A 101 17.16 22.85 4.72
CA ALA A 101 16.29 23.04 3.55
C ALA A 101 14.83 22.63 3.79
N GLY A 102 14.47 22.21 5.01
CA GLY A 102 13.11 21.79 5.37
C GLY A 102 12.78 20.35 4.98
N LEU A 103 13.78 19.52 4.67
CA LEU A 103 13.61 18.13 4.26
C LEU A 103 13.89 17.18 5.44
N GLN A 104 13.13 16.08 5.51
CA GLN A 104 13.14 15.19 6.66
C GLN A 104 14.39 14.29 6.70
N LEU A 105 14.91 14.05 7.90
CA LEU A 105 15.88 12.99 8.21
C LEU A 105 15.19 11.85 8.97
N PHE A 106 15.71 10.64 8.83
CA PHE A 106 15.15 9.43 9.41
C PHE A 106 16.19 8.76 10.31
N ALA A 107 15.77 8.33 11.49
CA ALA A 107 16.56 7.43 12.34
C ALA A 107 16.39 5.98 11.90
N GLY A 108 17.21 5.08 12.43
CA GLY A 108 17.16 3.65 12.18
C GLY A 108 17.95 3.21 10.94
N VAL A 109 17.64 2.01 10.45
CA VAL A 109 18.30 1.38 9.30
C VAL A 109 17.25 0.72 8.42
N HIS A 110 17.55 0.58 7.12
CA HIS A 110 16.66 -0.04 6.13
C HIS A 110 15.29 0.65 6.05
N VAL A 111 15.29 1.97 6.20
CA VAL A 111 14.07 2.78 6.32
C VAL A 111 13.14 2.61 5.11
N PRO A 112 13.60 2.60 3.84
CA PRO A 112 12.72 2.35 2.70
C PRO A 112 11.99 1.00 2.77
N SER A 113 12.68 -0.08 3.11
CA SER A 113 12.08 -1.41 3.24
C SER A 113 11.06 -1.50 4.38
N LYS A 114 11.32 -0.79 5.50
CA LYS A 114 10.38 -0.74 6.64
C LYS A 114 9.15 0.08 6.35
N ALA A 115 9.33 1.29 5.80
CA ALA A 115 8.24 2.14 5.35
C ALA A 115 7.38 1.41 4.31
N PHE A 116 8.01 0.68 3.39
CA PHE A 116 7.30 -0.16 2.44
C PHE A 116 6.47 -1.26 3.12
N GLY A 117 6.99 -1.91 4.16
CA GLY A 117 6.20 -2.89 4.93
C GLY A 117 4.93 -2.28 5.54
N GLU A 118 5.01 -1.09 6.13
CA GLU A 118 3.83 -0.39 6.66
C GLU A 118 2.86 -0.01 5.53
N LEU A 119 3.37 0.46 4.39
CA LEU A 119 2.55 0.81 3.23
C LEU A 119 1.85 -0.42 2.62
N VAL A 120 2.51 -1.59 2.64
CA VAL A 120 1.90 -2.87 2.24
C VAL A 120 0.76 -3.21 3.18
N GLU A 121 0.93 -3.09 4.50
CA GLU A 121 -0.15 -3.34 5.47
C GLU A 121 -1.34 -2.39 5.24
N GLU A 122 -1.09 -1.09 5.02
CA GLU A 122 -2.13 -0.10 4.72
C GLU A 122 -2.87 -0.41 3.41
N ALA A 123 -2.14 -0.70 2.34
CA ALA A 123 -2.70 -0.95 1.01
C ALA A 123 -3.40 -2.31 0.90
N SER A 124 -2.93 -3.29 1.68
CA SER A 124 -3.35 -4.69 1.56
C SER A 124 -4.32 -5.15 2.65
N HIS A 125 -4.41 -4.40 3.74
CA HIS A 125 -5.09 -4.84 4.96
C HIS A 125 -4.64 -6.24 5.38
N THR A 126 -3.32 -6.48 5.36
CA THR A 126 -2.72 -7.77 5.70
C THR A 126 -3.25 -8.20 7.08
N PRO A 127 -3.92 -9.37 7.20
CA PRO A 127 -4.51 -9.79 8.47
C PRO A 127 -3.43 -9.96 9.53
N HIS A 128 -3.77 -9.62 10.76
CA HIS A 128 -2.87 -9.73 11.90
C HIS A 128 -3.54 -10.44 13.08
N ILE A 129 -2.71 -10.91 14.01
CA ILE A 129 -3.11 -11.49 15.29
C ILE A 129 -2.23 -10.91 16.39
N SER A 130 -2.84 -10.53 17.51
CA SER A 130 -2.08 -10.00 18.66
C SER A 130 -1.32 -11.10 19.38
N ALA A 131 -0.29 -10.72 20.15
CA ALA A 131 0.48 -11.66 20.97
C ALA A 131 -0.39 -12.41 21.99
N GLY A 132 -1.37 -11.72 22.60
CA GLY A 132 -2.30 -12.33 23.56
C GLY A 132 -3.23 -13.36 22.91
N GLU A 133 -3.81 -13.03 21.75
CA GLU A 133 -4.68 -13.97 21.03
C GLU A 133 -3.93 -15.23 20.57
N LEU A 134 -2.70 -15.07 20.05
CA LEU A 134 -1.87 -16.21 19.66
C LEU A 134 -1.46 -17.07 20.87
N ALA A 135 -1.09 -16.45 22.00
CA ALA A 135 -0.79 -17.19 23.23
C ALA A 135 -2.01 -17.98 23.73
N ASP A 136 -3.20 -17.40 23.64
CA ASP A 136 -4.45 -18.07 23.98
C ASP A 136 -4.73 -19.26 23.04
N TRP A 137 -4.47 -19.12 21.73
CA TRP A 137 -4.58 -20.23 20.76
C TRP A 137 -3.63 -21.38 21.14
N GLN A 138 -2.38 -21.06 21.47
CA GLN A 138 -1.38 -22.04 21.92
C GLN A 138 -1.81 -22.73 23.22
N ALA A 139 -2.33 -21.97 24.20
CA ALA A 139 -2.78 -22.52 25.47
C ALA A 139 -3.98 -23.46 25.32
N ARG A 140 -4.86 -23.21 24.34
CA ARG A 140 -5.99 -24.10 24.01
C ARG A 140 -5.61 -25.30 23.15
N GLY A 141 -4.37 -25.36 22.65
CA GLY A 141 -3.92 -26.42 21.74
C GLY A 141 -4.60 -26.35 20.37
N GLU A 142 -4.95 -25.15 19.91
CA GLU A 142 -5.52 -24.99 18.57
C GLU A 142 -4.46 -25.35 17.49
N PRO A 143 -4.84 -26.05 16.42
CA PRO A 143 -3.93 -26.32 15.30
C PRO A 143 -3.50 -25.00 14.65
N LEU A 144 -2.19 -24.76 14.57
CA LEU A 144 -1.63 -23.61 13.86
C LEU A 144 -0.20 -23.91 13.37
N LEU A 145 0.20 -23.29 12.26
CA LEU A 145 1.58 -23.28 11.77
C LEU A 145 2.20 -21.90 12.04
N LEU A 146 3.19 -21.85 12.92
CA LEU A 146 3.88 -20.60 13.29
C LEU A 146 5.26 -20.55 12.63
N LEU A 147 5.47 -19.55 11.76
CA LEU A 147 6.68 -19.40 10.96
C LEU A 147 7.44 -18.13 11.34
N ASP A 148 8.74 -18.26 11.61
CA ASP A 148 9.61 -17.11 11.85
C ASP A 148 10.34 -16.72 10.55
N GLY A 149 10.02 -15.53 10.03
CA GLY A 149 10.49 -15.02 8.75
C GLY A 149 11.93 -14.51 8.73
N ARG A 150 12.65 -14.61 9.86
CA ARG A 150 14.00 -14.08 10.03
C ARG A 150 15.09 -15.08 9.66
N PRO A 151 16.35 -14.63 9.46
CA PRO A 151 17.50 -15.51 9.37
C PRO A 151 17.65 -16.41 10.60
N PHE A 152 18.24 -17.58 10.39
CA PHE A 152 18.39 -18.60 11.42
C PHE A 152 19.14 -18.11 12.67
N ASP A 153 20.15 -17.25 12.51
CA ASP A 153 20.88 -16.69 13.65
C ASP A 153 20.04 -15.72 14.49
N GLU A 154 19.15 -14.94 13.88
CA GLU A 154 18.18 -14.10 14.61
C GLU A 154 17.13 -14.95 15.34
N TYR A 155 16.67 -16.03 14.70
CA TYR A 155 15.73 -16.99 15.26
C TYR A 155 16.30 -17.69 16.50
N ARG A 156 17.56 -18.18 16.41
CA ARG A 156 18.24 -18.86 17.52
C ARG A 156 18.45 -17.97 18.74
N LYS A 157 18.66 -16.66 18.53
CA LYS A 157 18.81 -15.70 19.64
C LYS A 157 17.55 -15.65 20.50
N MET A 158 16.37 -15.58 19.87
CA MET A 158 15.06 -15.61 20.53
C MET A 158 13.95 -15.81 19.51
N THR A 159 12.87 -16.51 19.86
CA THR A 159 11.70 -16.71 19.00
C THR A 159 10.42 -16.95 19.80
N ILE A 160 9.27 -17.00 19.12
CA ILE A 160 8.00 -17.35 19.72
C ILE A 160 7.96 -18.86 19.98
N PRO A 161 7.52 -19.33 21.16
CA PRO A 161 7.45 -20.76 21.47
C PRO A 161 6.74 -21.57 20.39
N GLY A 162 7.33 -22.71 20.00
CA GLY A 162 6.75 -23.62 19.00
C GLY A 162 6.86 -23.19 17.54
N SER A 163 7.39 -21.99 17.25
CA SER A 163 7.63 -21.55 15.87
C SER A 163 8.69 -22.37 15.14
N ILE A 164 8.65 -22.37 13.82
CA ILE A 164 9.63 -22.97 12.92
C ILE A 164 10.33 -21.85 12.13
N CYS A 165 11.65 -21.84 12.09
CA CYS A 165 12.41 -20.90 11.27
C CYS A 165 12.15 -21.17 9.79
N CYS A 166 11.64 -20.17 9.06
CA CYS A 166 11.48 -20.17 7.61
C CYS A 166 11.64 -18.74 7.08
N PRO A 167 12.87 -18.31 6.73
CA PRO A 167 13.13 -16.97 6.24
C PRO A 167 12.19 -16.59 5.09
N ASN A 168 11.76 -15.34 5.01
CA ASN A 168 10.72 -14.93 4.05
C ASN A 168 11.00 -15.30 2.59
N GLY A 169 12.27 -15.25 2.17
CA GLY A 169 12.68 -15.65 0.82
C GLY A 169 12.47 -17.14 0.52
N GLU A 170 12.36 -17.98 1.55
CA GLU A 170 12.16 -19.42 1.45
C GLU A 170 10.68 -19.83 1.57
N LEU A 171 9.79 -18.94 2.04
CA LEU A 171 8.39 -19.27 2.35
C LEU A 171 7.66 -19.95 1.19
N GLY A 172 7.68 -19.34 -0.01
CA GLY A 172 6.99 -19.92 -1.17
C GLY A 172 7.55 -21.27 -1.62
N TYR A 173 8.84 -21.51 -1.37
CA TYR A 173 9.51 -22.76 -1.74
C TYR A 173 9.28 -23.87 -0.71
N ARG A 174 9.34 -23.55 0.59
CA ARG A 174 9.32 -24.52 1.69
C ARG A 174 7.93 -24.82 2.25
N LEU A 175 6.96 -23.91 2.08
CA LEU A 175 5.63 -24.03 2.68
C LEU A 175 4.91 -25.36 2.40
N PRO A 176 4.96 -25.96 1.18
CA PRO A 176 4.27 -27.22 0.92
C PRO A 176 4.66 -28.38 1.85
N GLU A 177 5.90 -28.42 2.34
CA GLU A 177 6.38 -29.45 3.26
C GLU A 177 5.99 -29.17 4.72
N LEU A 178 5.60 -27.94 5.02
CA LEU A 178 5.22 -27.50 6.37
C LEU A 178 3.71 -27.59 6.61
N LEU A 179 2.92 -27.64 5.53
CA LEU A 179 1.46 -27.72 5.60
C LEU A 179 0.97 -29.16 5.70
N GLN A 180 0.05 -29.39 6.63
CA GLN A 180 -0.65 -30.67 6.78
C GLN A 180 -2.01 -30.67 6.07
N ASP A 181 -2.62 -29.48 5.92
CA ASP A 181 -3.95 -29.29 5.32
C ASP A 181 -4.15 -27.82 4.86
N GLU A 182 -5.29 -27.53 4.22
CA GLU A 182 -5.62 -26.20 3.65
C GLU A 182 -6.41 -25.29 4.62
N THR A 183 -6.62 -25.70 5.86
CA THR A 183 -7.46 -25.01 6.87
C THR A 183 -6.70 -24.54 8.10
N THR A 184 -5.60 -25.20 8.47
CA THR A 184 -4.75 -24.83 9.61
C THR A 184 -4.23 -23.39 9.43
N PRO A 185 -4.53 -22.46 10.35
CA PRO A 185 -4.03 -21.09 10.29
C PRO A 185 -2.50 -21.03 10.24
N ILE A 186 -1.98 -20.11 9.44
CA ILE A 186 -0.56 -19.80 9.36
C ILE A 186 -0.34 -18.44 10.01
N VAL A 187 0.57 -18.37 10.97
CA VAL A 187 1.00 -17.10 11.57
C VAL A 187 2.47 -16.88 11.24
N VAL A 188 2.80 -15.73 10.66
CA VAL A 188 4.17 -15.34 10.33
C VAL A 188 4.65 -14.30 11.34
N ASN A 189 5.77 -14.55 12.02
CA ASN A 189 6.38 -13.60 12.95
C ASN A 189 7.75 -13.11 12.48
N CYS A 190 8.18 -11.98 13.07
CA CYS A 190 9.57 -11.55 13.03
C CYS A 190 9.96 -10.92 14.39
N ALA A 191 10.92 -10.00 14.41
CA ALA A 191 11.31 -9.30 15.63
C ALA A 191 10.42 -8.09 15.93
N GLY A 192 9.94 -7.41 14.88
CA GLY A 192 9.05 -6.24 14.93
C GLY A 192 7.89 -6.46 13.97
N ARG A 193 7.72 -5.61 12.96
CA ARG A 193 6.54 -5.62 12.06
C ARG A 193 6.83 -5.99 10.60
N THR A 194 7.87 -5.39 10.00
CA THR A 194 8.07 -5.44 8.54
C THR A 194 8.09 -6.86 7.95
N ARG A 195 8.89 -7.77 8.50
CA ARG A 195 9.04 -9.13 7.95
C ARG A 195 7.80 -10.00 8.21
N SER A 196 7.07 -9.79 9.30
CA SER A 196 5.82 -10.54 9.51
C SER A 196 4.75 -10.12 8.50
N ILE A 197 4.62 -8.82 8.22
CA ILE A 197 3.70 -8.29 7.19
C ILE A 197 4.08 -8.85 5.82
N ILE A 198 5.33 -8.63 5.37
CA ILE A 198 5.79 -9.08 4.05
C ILE A 198 5.67 -10.60 3.90
N GLY A 199 6.02 -11.37 4.93
CA GLY A 199 5.92 -12.82 4.89
C GLY A 199 4.48 -13.32 4.81
N ALA A 200 3.58 -12.78 5.64
CA ALA A 200 2.15 -13.11 5.60
C ALA A 200 1.53 -12.72 4.24
N GLN A 201 1.82 -11.51 3.77
CA GLN A 201 1.30 -11.01 2.49
C GLN A 201 1.86 -11.80 1.30
N THR A 202 3.11 -12.29 1.36
CA THR A 202 3.66 -13.20 0.35
C THR A 202 2.81 -14.46 0.21
N LEU A 203 2.43 -15.09 1.33
CA LEU A 203 1.60 -16.30 1.30
C LEU A 203 0.20 -16.02 0.75
N ILE A 204 -0.39 -14.89 1.13
CA ILE A 204 -1.69 -14.43 0.62
C ILE A 204 -1.62 -14.21 -0.91
N ASP A 205 -0.57 -13.55 -1.39
CA ASP A 205 -0.39 -13.23 -2.79
C ASP A 205 -0.08 -14.44 -3.68
N LEU A 206 0.54 -15.47 -3.10
CA LEU A 206 0.70 -16.79 -3.71
C LEU A 206 -0.61 -17.60 -3.75
N GLY A 207 -1.68 -17.11 -3.12
CA GLY A 207 -2.98 -17.76 -3.12
C GLY A 207 -3.06 -18.99 -2.22
N VAL A 208 -2.30 -18.99 -1.12
CA VAL A 208 -2.43 -20.01 -0.06
C VAL A 208 -3.86 -19.95 0.49
N LYS A 209 -4.49 -21.12 0.62
CA LYS A 209 -5.91 -21.23 1.03
C LYS A 209 -6.11 -21.12 2.54
N ASN A 210 -5.08 -21.46 3.31
CA ASN A 210 -5.09 -21.36 4.76
C ASN A 210 -5.33 -19.90 5.18
N PRO A 211 -6.02 -19.66 6.31
CA PRO A 211 -6.01 -18.34 6.94
C PRO A 211 -4.57 -17.94 7.27
N VAL A 212 -4.13 -16.76 6.84
CA VAL A 212 -2.76 -16.26 7.08
C VAL A 212 -2.82 -14.98 7.89
N TYR A 213 -1.98 -14.88 8.93
CA TYR A 213 -1.88 -13.72 9.79
C TYR A 213 -0.42 -13.31 9.99
N ALA A 214 -0.14 -12.01 10.07
CA ALA A 214 1.09 -11.48 10.64
C ALA A 214 0.96 -11.41 12.18
N LEU A 215 1.97 -11.86 12.93
CA LEU A 215 2.02 -11.60 14.37
C LEU A 215 2.33 -10.12 14.59
N GLU A 216 1.42 -9.41 15.26
CA GLU A 216 1.61 -8.00 15.59
C GLU A 216 2.87 -7.80 16.43
N ASN A 217 3.75 -6.93 15.95
CA ASN A 217 4.98 -6.51 16.63
C ASN A 217 5.96 -7.65 16.98
N GLY A 218 5.74 -8.87 16.47
CA GLY A 218 6.69 -9.98 16.54
C GLY A 218 7.13 -10.35 17.96
N THR A 219 8.41 -10.73 18.11
CA THR A 219 8.98 -11.07 19.43
C THR A 219 9.02 -9.88 20.39
N GLN A 220 9.09 -8.64 19.89
CA GLN A 220 8.96 -7.44 20.73
C GLN A 220 7.55 -7.33 21.33
N GLY A 221 6.51 -7.51 20.52
CA GLY A 221 5.11 -7.54 20.98
C GLY A 221 4.86 -8.62 22.03
N TRP A 222 5.42 -9.82 21.79
CA TRP A 222 5.36 -10.95 22.73
C TRP A 222 6.01 -10.61 24.08
N PHE A 223 7.22 -10.03 24.05
CA PHE A 223 7.92 -9.60 25.26
C PHE A 223 7.19 -8.45 26.00
N LEU A 224 6.61 -7.51 25.25
CA LEU A 224 5.82 -6.41 25.82
C LEU A 224 4.54 -6.90 26.50
N ALA A 225 3.96 -8.00 26.02
CA ALA A 225 2.81 -8.67 26.61
C ALA A 225 3.17 -9.58 27.81
N ASP A 226 4.40 -9.53 28.33
CA ASP A 226 4.88 -10.35 29.45
C ASP A 226 4.84 -11.87 29.15
N LEU A 227 4.90 -12.24 27.87
CA LEU A 227 4.95 -13.63 27.44
C LEU A 227 6.42 -14.09 27.27
N GLN A 228 6.68 -15.34 27.62
CA GLN A 228 8.03 -15.90 27.59
C GLN A 228 8.45 -16.24 26.14
N LEU A 229 9.62 -15.73 25.73
CA LEU A 229 10.28 -16.11 24.49
C LEU A 229 11.07 -17.41 24.66
N GLU A 230 11.22 -18.15 23.57
CA GLU A 230 12.09 -19.31 23.49
C GLU A 230 13.47 -18.90 22.97
N HIS A 231 14.54 -19.45 23.53
CA HIS A 231 15.93 -19.17 23.14
C HIS A 231 16.65 -20.45 22.74
N GLY A 232 17.57 -20.37 21.77
CA GLY A 232 18.39 -21.49 21.33
C GLY A 232 17.66 -22.53 20.47
N SER A 233 16.44 -22.25 20.02
CA SER A 233 15.67 -23.16 19.16
C SER A 233 16.42 -23.47 17.86
N SER A 234 16.30 -24.72 17.40
CA SER A 234 16.89 -25.22 16.15
C SER A 234 15.84 -25.69 15.14
N ARG A 235 14.54 -25.50 15.40
CA ARG A 235 13.47 -25.91 14.48
C ARG A 235 13.53 -25.07 13.21
N ARG A 236 13.69 -25.74 12.07
CA ARG A 236 13.72 -25.12 10.75
C ARG A 236 12.99 -25.97 9.72
N TYR A 237 12.70 -25.39 8.57
CA TYR A 237 12.12 -26.10 7.44
C TYR A 237 12.96 -27.34 7.02
N PRO A 238 12.34 -28.34 6.38
CA PRO A 238 13.05 -29.50 5.83
C PRO A 238 14.05 -29.12 4.72
N ASP A 239 15.22 -29.75 4.72
CA ASP A 239 16.29 -29.45 3.74
C ASP A 239 15.89 -29.82 2.30
N ALA A 240 15.06 -30.86 2.11
CA ALA A 240 14.54 -31.29 0.82
C ALA A 240 13.06 -30.92 0.64
N VAL A 241 12.67 -30.59 -0.60
CA VAL A 241 11.27 -30.36 -1.00
C VAL A 241 10.89 -31.37 -2.08
N SER A 242 9.70 -31.96 -1.97
CA SER A 242 9.18 -32.95 -2.91
C SER A 242 8.93 -32.33 -4.30
N PRO A 243 9.48 -32.92 -5.39
CA PRO A 243 9.32 -32.38 -6.75
C PRO A 243 7.87 -32.24 -7.22
N LEU A 244 6.96 -33.12 -6.76
CA LEU A 244 5.54 -33.13 -7.16
C LEU A 244 4.78 -31.88 -6.70
N ALA A 245 5.28 -31.15 -5.70
CA ALA A 245 4.64 -29.95 -5.16
C ALA A 245 5.13 -28.64 -5.83
N LEU A 246 6.22 -28.68 -6.60
CA LEU A 246 6.92 -27.48 -7.06
C LEU A 246 6.26 -26.78 -8.25
N ASP A 247 5.59 -27.49 -9.15
CA ASP A 247 4.99 -26.87 -10.34
C ASP A 247 3.87 -25.89 -10.00
N LYS A 248 3.05 -26.21 -8.99
CA LYS A 248 2.03 -25.29 -8.48
C LYS A 248 2.67 -24.04 -7.89
N GLN A 249 3.76 -24.17 -7.14
CA GLN A 249 4.46 -23.04 -6.54
C GLN A 249 5.16 -22.17 -7.58
N ARG A 250 5.80 -22.76 -8.60
CA ARG A 250 6.36 -22.04 -9.74
C ARG A 250 5.30 -21.21 -10.45
N ASN A 251 4.15 -21.82 -10.74
CA ASN A 251 3.04 -21.12 -11.40
C ASN A 251 2.51 -19.95 -10.56
N ALA A 252 2.37 -20.14 -9.23
CA ALA A 252 1.95 -19.08 -8.32
C ALA A 252 2.97 -17.94 -8.24
N ALA A 253 4.26 -18.28 -8.09
CA ALA A 253 5.37 -17.34 -8.05
C ALA A 253 5.49 -16.53 -9.34
N GLN A 254 5.37 -17.19 -10.50
CA GLN A 254 5.35 -16.51 -11.80
C GLN A 254 4.12 -15.63 -11.99
N ALA A 255 2.94 -16.04 -11.50
CA ALA A 255 1.74 -15.21 -11.56
C ALA A 255 1.88 -13.95 -10.69
N LEU A 256 2.47 -14.07 -9.50
CA LEU A 256 2.81 -12.93 -8.64
C LEU A 256 3.83 -12.01 -9.31
N ALA A 257 4.92 -12.56 -9.85
CA ALA A 257 5.91 -11.81 -10.61
C ALA A 257 5.29 -11.01 -11.78
N ARG A 258 4.42 -11.64 -12.58
CA ARG A 258 3.69 -10.95 -13.66
C ARG A 258 2.79 -9.83 -13.14
N ARG A 259 2.05 -10.06 -12.05
CA ARG A 259 1.21 -9.02 -11.42
C ARG A 259 2.03 -7.81 -10.97
N ALA A 260 3.24 -8.03 -10.47
CA ALA A 260 4.18 -6.98 -10.07
C ALA A 260 4.98 -6.35 -11.23
N GLY A 261 4.73 -6.75 -12.48
CA GLY A 261 5.47 -6.25 -13.65
C GLY A 261 6.91 -6.76 -13.77
N VAL A 262 7.24 -7.88 -13.12
CA VAL A 262 8.55 -8.53 -13.29
C VAL A 262 8.63 -9.16 -14.68
N SER A 263 9.75 -8.94 -15.35
CA SER A 263 10.07 -9.57 -16.64
C SER A 263 11.18 -10.62 -16.47
N THR A 264 11.10 -11.68 -17.26
CA THR A 264 12.20 -12.64 -17.41
C THR A 264 13.19 -12.14 -18.44
N VAL A 265 14.49 -12.37 -18.22
CA VAL A 265 15.58 -11.98 -19.13
C VAL A 265 16.43 -13.20 -19.49
N SER A 266 16.84 -13.32 -20.75
CA SER A 266 17.75 -14.38 -21.20
C SER A 266 19.20 -14.08 -20.82
N ALA A 267 20.07 -15.11 -20.81
CA ALA A 267 21.50 -14.94 -20.55
C ALA A 267 22.17 -13.99 -21.56
N GLU A 268 21.76 -14.03 -22.83
CA GLU A 268 22.28 -13.16 -23.88
C GLU A 268 21.88 -11.70 -23.68
N ALA A 269 20.62 -11.46 -23.30
CA ALA A 269 20.14 -10.11 -22.99
C ALA A 269 20.84 -9.55 -21.75
N ALA A 270 21.02 -10.38 -20.69
CA ALA A 270 21.78 -10.01 -19.51
C ALA A 270 23.27 -9.70 -19.83
N ALA A 271 23.89 -10.47 -20.72
CA ALA A 271 25.25 -10.21 -21.21
C ALA A 271 25.34 -8.89 -22.01
N SER A 272 24.34 -8.57 -22.83
CA SER A 272 24.25 -7.27 -23.49
C SER A 272 24.13 -6.12 -22.49
N TRP A 273 23.41 -6.31 -21.37
CA TRP A 273 23.32 -5.32 -20.31
C TRP A 273 24.61 -5.18 -19.51
N ALA A 274 25.36 -6.27 -19.31
CA ALA A 274 26.66 -6.23 -18.64
C ALA A 274 27.70 -5.40 -19.43
N ALA A 275 27.57 -5.36 -20.76
CA ALA A 275 28.42 -4.54 -21.63
C ALA A 275 27.97 -3.06 -21.72
N ASP A 276 26.78 -2.72 -21.20
CA ASP A 276 26.22 -1.36 -21.22
C ASP A 276 26.81 -0.53 -20.07
N ALA A 277 27.87 0.22 -20.37
CA ALA A 277 28.54 1.07 -19.38
C ALA A 277 27.66 2.24 -18.86
N GLN A 278 26.47 2.49 -19.44
CA GLN A 278 25.61 3.59 -18.99
C GLN A 278 24.66 3.20 -17.84
N ARG A 279 24.53 1.91 -17.54
CA ARG A 279 23.58 1.41 -16.52
C ARG A 279 24.26 0.40 -15.61
N SER A 280 23.93 0.46 -14.33
CA SER A 280 24.40 -0.49 -13.32
C SER A 280 23.62 -1.81 -13.43
N LEU A 281 24.33 -2.92 -13.31
CA LEU A 281 23.75 -4.27 -13.31
C LEU A 281 24.18 -5.02 -12.05
N PHE A 282 23.21 -5.53 -11.31
CA PHE A 282 23.41 -6.40 -10.15
C PHE A 282 22.94 -7.81 -10.48
N LEU A 283 23.79 -8.80 -10.20
CA LEU A 283 23.43 -10.22 -10.28
C LEU A 283 23.23 -10.75 -8.87
N CYS A 284 21.97 -11.02 -8.49
CA CYS A 284 21.54 -11.30 -7.13
C CYS A 284 21.13 -12.76 -6.98
N ASP A 285 21.93 -13.57 -6.27
CA ASP A 285 21.55 -14.93 -5.91
C ASP A 285 20.72 -14.91 -4.62
N VAL A 286 19.44 -15.24 -4.74
CA VAL A 286 18.48 -15.10 -3.64
C VAL A 286 18.35 -16.35 -2.77
N ARG A 287 19.13 -17.39 -3.05
CA ARG A 287 19.10 -18.68 -2.35
C ARG A 287 19.80 -18.61 -0.98
N THR A 288 19.80 -19.72 -0.27
CA THR A 288 20.45 -19.85 1.04
C THR A 288 21.98 -19.71 0.94
N ALA A 289 22.65 -19.43 2.07
CA ALA A 289 24.11 -19.32 2.12
C ALA A 289 24.79 -20.64 1.75
N GLU A 290 24.19 -21.74 2.15
CA GLU A 290 24.66 -23.09 1.88
C GLU A 290 24.60 -23.39 0.37
N GLU A 291 23.51 -23.03 -0.30
CA GLU A 291 23.34 -23.21 -1.75
C GLU A 291 24.30 -22.32 -2.54
N PHE A 292 24.48 -21.07 -2.12
CA PHE A 292 25.44 -20.16 -2.74
C PHE A 292 26.87 -20.68 -2.62
N ALA A 293 27.26 -21.16 -1.43
CA ALA A 293 28.59 -21.73 -1.17
C ALA A 293 28.83 -23.03 -1.95
N ALA A 294 27.78 -23.83 -2.19
CA ALA A 294 27.87 -25.04 -3.00
C ALA A 294 28.11 -24.73 -4.49
N GLY A 295 27.68 -23.56 -4.97
CA GLY A 295 27.95 -23.07 -6.31
C GLY A 295 26.90 -22.07 -6.79
N THR A 296 27.37 -21.03 -7.47
CA THR A 296 26.53 -19.99 -8.10
C THR A 296 27.14 -19.53 -9.43
N LEU A 297 26.47 -18.61 -10.11
CA LEU A 297 27.01 -17.93 -11.28
C LEU A 297 28.18 -17.01 -10.89
N ARG A 298 29.20 -16.96 -11.75
CA ARG A 298 30.34 -16.06 -11.54
C ARG A 298 29.88 -14.61 -11.53
N GLY A 299 30.35 -13.86 -10.52
CA GLY A 299 29.99 -12.44 -10.33
C GLY A 299 28.64 -12.22 -9.66
N ALA A 300 27.90 -13.28 -9.33
CA ALA A 300 26.70 -13.16 -8.50
C ALA A 300 27.06 -12.80 -7.06
N GLN A 301 26.29 -11.87 -6.48
CA GLN A 301 26.34 -11.54 -5.08
C GLN A 301 25.33 -12.41 -4.32
N HIS A 302 25.72 -12.91 -3.14
CA HIS A 302 24.80 -13.59 -2.25
C HIS A 302 23.88 -12.58 -1.57
N THR A 303 22.59 -12.66 -1.89
CA THR A 303 21.57 -11.72 -1.42
C THR A 303 20.31 -12.50 -1.00
N PRO A 304 20.33 -13.24 0.13
CA PRO A 304 19.20 -14.07 0.56
C PRO A 304 17.87 -13.34 0.43
N GLY A 305 16.88 -13.95 -0.24
CA GLY A 305 15.69 -13.24 -0.71
C GLY A 305 14.97 -12.40 0.35
N GLY A 306 14.78 -12.97 1.55
CA GLY A 306 14.15 -12.24 2.67
C GLY A 306 14.95 -11.03 3.14
N GLN A 307 16.29 -11.12 3.12
CA GLN A 307 17.17 -10.01 3.49
C GLN A 307 17.30 -8.99 2.37
N LEU A 308 17.29 -9.42 1.10
CA LEU A 308 17.28 -8.48 -0.01
C LEU A 308 16.03 -7.59 0.00
N ILE A 309 14.87 -8.11 0.44
CA ILE A 309 13.65 -7.31 0.62
C ILE A 309 13.73 -6.44 1.89
N GLN A 310 14.20 -7.00 3.00
CA GLN A 310 14.23 -6.31 4.30
C GLN A 310 15.27 -5.20 4.38
N SER A 311 16.39 -5.34 3.66
CA SER A 311 17.56 -4.46 3.73
C SER A 311 18.18 -4.33 2.35
N THR A 312 17.40 -3.85 1.38
CA THR A 312 17.83 -3.72 -0.02
C THR A 312 19.08 -2.84 -0.14
N ASP A 313 19.16 -1.80 0.70
CA ASP A 313 20.26 -0.86 0.84
C ASP A 313 21.59 -1.50 1.30
N LEU A 314 21.58 -2.70 1.91
CA LEU A 314 22.84 -3.42 2.18
C LEU A 314 23.45 -4.02 0.92
N TYR A 315 22.65 -4.29 -0.10
CA TYR A 315 23.04 -5.06 -1.27
C TYR A 315 23.12 -4.22 -2.54
N VAL A 316 22.26 -3.20 -2.68
CA VAL A 316 22.07 -2.43 -3.91
C VAL A 316 22.19 -0.93 -3.63
N GLY A 317 23.36 -0.36 -3.91
CA GLY A 317 23.69 1.05 -3.67
C GLY A 317 23.14 2.05 -4.70
N VAL A 318 22.57 1.56 -5.81
CA VAL A 318 22.15 2.38 -6.94
C VAL A 318 20.65 2.24 -7.17
N ARG A 319 19.91 3.36 -7.07
CA ARG A 319 18.50 3.41 -7.45
C ARG A 319 18.36 3.35 -8.97
N HIS A 320 17.27 2.76 -9.45
CA HIS A 320 17.02 2.51 -10.88
C HIS A 320 18.08 1.65 -11.57
N ALA A 321 18.95 0.95 -10.85
CA ALA A 321 19.81 -0.08 -11.43
C ALA A 321 19.00 -1.29 -11.92
N ARG A 322 19.56 -2.05 -12.87
CA ARG A 322 19.00 -3.34 -13.30
C ARG A 322 19.40 -4.41 -12.27
N LEU A 323 18.42 -5.08 -11.66
CA LEU A 323 18.63 -6.18 -10.72
C LEU A 323 18.19 -7.47 -11.39
N VAL A 324 19.12 -8.38 -11.67
CA VAL A 324 18.84 -9.71 -12.23
C VAL A 324 18.95 -10.74 -11.12
N LEU A 325 17.82 -11.36 -10.78
CA LEU A 325 17.72 -12.32 -9.70
C LEU A 325 17.84 -13.74 -10.23
N VAL A 326 18.54 -14.58 -9.47
CA VAL A 326 18.77 -15.99 -9.80
C VAL A 326 18.39 -16.90 -8.64
N ASP A 327 17.77 -18.02 -8.98
CA ASP A 327 17.55 -19.17 -8.12
C ASP A 327 17.78 -20.47 -8.91
N SER A 328 17.49 -21.61 -8.30
CA SER A 328 17.58 -22.94 -8.92
C SER A 328 16.23 -23.65 -9.02
N ASP A 329 15.15 -22.98 -8.64
CA ASP A 329 13.83 -23.59 -8.41
C ASP A 329 12.71 -22.88 -9.17
N GLY A 330 12.92 -21.65 -9.64
CA GLY A 330 11.92 -20.85 -10.34
C GLY A 330 10.79 -20.35 -9.44
N ILE A 331 11.00 -20.28 -8.12
CA ILE A 331 10.00 -19.86 -7.13
C ILE A 331 10.54 -18.65 -6.35
N ARG A 332 11.74 -18.74 -5.78
CA ARG A 332 12.32 -17.72 -4.91
C ARG A 332 12.62 -16.42 -5.66
N ALA A 333 13.30 -16.48 -6.80
CA ALA A 333 13.66 -15.31 -7.60
C ALA A 333 12.42 -14.54 -8.11
N PRO A 334 11.38 -15.18 -8.68
CA PRO A 334 10.14 -14.49 -9.04
C PRO A 334 9.44 -13.79 -7.86
N ILE A 335 9.37 -14.44 -6.69
CA ILE A 335 8.77 -13.83 -5.49
C ILE A 335 9.57 -12.61 -5.05
N VAL A 336 10.88 -12.74 -4.91
CA VAL A 336 11.75 -11.64 -4.45
C VAL A 336 11.75 -10.49 -5.45
N ALA A 337 11.80 -10.78 -6.75
CA ALA A 337 11.72 -9.77 -7.80
C ALA A 337 10.38 -9.01 -7.75
N SER A 338 9.28 -9.69 -7.41
CA SER A 338 7.97 -9.05 -7.28
C SER A 338 7.94 -8.00 -6.17
N TRP A 339 8.62 -8.25 -5.05
CA TRP A 339 8.74 -7.30 -3.96
C TRP A 339 9.68 -6.15 -4.30
N LEU A 340 10.79 -6.43 -4.98
CA LEU A 340 11.71 -5.38 -5.43
C LEU A 340 11.07 -4.43 -6.45
N ARG A 341 10.21 -4.93 -7.35
CA ARG A 341 9.41 -4.08 -8.25
C ARG A 341 8.48 -3.15 -7.48
N GLN A 342 7.83 -3.67 -6.44
CA GLN A 342 6.97 -2.86 -5.57
C GLN A 342 7.76 -1.86 -4.72
N LEU A 343 9.00 -2.17 -4.35
CA LEU A 343 9.95 -1.23 -3.72
C LEU A 343 10.49 -0.17 -4.70
N GLY A 344 10.11 -0.23 -5.99
CA GLY A 344 10.51 0.74 -7.01
C GLY A 344 11.79 0.39 -7.78
N HIS A 345 12.32 -0.83 -7.64
CA HIS A 345 13.51 -1.28 -8.35
C HIS A 345 13.20 -1.92 -9.72
N ASP A 346 14.15 -1.83 -10.65
CA ASP A 346 14.09 -2.54 -11.93
C ASP A 346 14.57 -3.99 -11.76
N ALA A 347 13.71 -4.84 -11.20
CA ALA A 347 14.01 -6.25 -10.96
C ALA A 347 13.53 -7.19 -12.10
N TYR A 348 14.37 -8.18 -12.41
CA TYR A 348 14.19 -9.18 -13.45
C TYR A 348 14.53 -10.57 -12.91
N VAL A 349 13.99 -11.62 -13.53
CA VAL A 349 14.36 -13.01 -13.24
C VAL A 349 15.17 -13.56 -14.41
N LEU A 350 16.32 -14.19 -14.13
CA LEU A 350 17.14 -14.81 -15.16
C LEU A 350 16.51 -16.12 -15.64
N GLU A 351 16.30 -16.24 -16.94
CA GLU A 351 15.88 -17.49 -17.57
C GLU A 351 16.94 -18.58 -17.36
N GLY A 352 16.52 -19.78 -16.95
CA GLY A 352 17.43 -20.87 -16.62
C GLY A 352 18.15 -20.73 -15.27
N GLY A 353 17.96 -19.62 -14.54
CA GLY A 353 18.50 -19.43 -13.20
C GLY A 353 20.02 -19.65 -13.11
N ILE A 354 20.46 -20.46 -12.14
CA ILE A 354 21.87 -20.83 -11.99
C ILE A 354 22.44 -21.67 -13.14
N ASP A 355 21.59 -22.29 -13.96
CA ASP A 355 22.01 -23.13 -15.08
C ASP A 355 22.03 -22.35 -16.40
N SER A 356 21.79 -21.03 -16.36
CA SER A 356 21.74 -20.14 -17.53
C SER A 356 23.08 -19.98 -18.26
N GLY A 357 24.19 -20.30 -17.62
CA GLY A 357 25.54 -20.06 -18.15
C GLY A 357 25.96 -18.58 -18.19
N PHE A 358 25.14 -17.66 -17.66
CA PHE A 358 25.49 -16.25 -17.56
C PHE A 358 26.61 -16.02 -16.53
N ALA A 359 27.49 -15.06 -16.81
CA ALA A 359 28.54 -14.64 -15.89
C ALA A 359 28.70 -13.13 -15.96
N LEU A 360 28.94 -12.53 -14.80
CA LEU A 360 29.34 -11.13 -14.66
C LEU A 360 30.81 -11.07 -14.27
N ASP A 361 31.55 -10.10 -14.82
CA ASP A 361 32.91 -9.86 -14.37
C ASP A 361 32.89 -9.39 -12.92
N ALA A 362 33.69 -10.04 -12.08
CA ALA A 362 33.78 -9.68 -10.68
C ALA A 362 34.44 -8.30 -10.56
N ALA A 363 33.88 -7.43 -9.72
CA ALA A 363 34.49 -6.15 -9.41
C ALA A 363 35.91 -6.36 -8.86
N HIS A 364 36.88 -5.64 -9.41
CA HIS A 364 38.26 -5.69 -8.92
C HIS A 364 38.34 -4.99 -7.57
N LEU A 365 38.65 -5.75 -6.52
CA LEU A 365 38.97 -5.17 -5.22
C LEU A 365 40.28 -4.38 -5.32
N VAL A 366 40.23 -3.11 -4.94
CA VAL A 366 41.42 -2.25 -4.92
C VAL A 366 42.26 -2.61 -3.70
N SER A 367 43.52 -3.01 -3.95
CA SER A 367 44.49 -3.26 -2.89
C SER A 367 45.37 -2.04 -2.66
N GLY A 368 45.36 -1.52 -1.44
CA GLY A 368 46.37 -0.56 -0.97
C GLY A 368 47.75 -1.21 -0.78
N PRO A 369 48.80 -0.42 -0.54
CA PRO A 369 50.15 -0.94 -0.28
C PRO A 369 50.13 -1.90 0.92
N SER A 370 50.88 -2.99 0.83
CA SER A 370 50.97 -3.96 1.94
C SER A 370 51.66 -3.35 3.16
N LEU A 371 51.10 -3.61 4.34
CA LEU A 371 51.74 -3.26 5.60
C LEU A 371 52.67 -4.40 6.03
N PRO A 372 53.89 -4.11 6.52
CA PRO A 372 54.73 -5.12 7.13
C PRO A 372 54.06 -5.70 8.37
N ILE A 373 54.16 -7.02 8.56
CA ILE A 373 53.50 -7.72 9.66
C ILE A 373 54.39 -7.79 10.91
N ILE A 374 53.76 -7.93 12.07
CA ILE A 374 54.39 -8.27 13.36
C ILE A 374 53.63 -9.41 14.00
N SER A 375 54.33 -10.43 14.51
CA SER A 375 53.68 -11.55 15.20
C SER A 375 53.21 -11.17 16.60
N ALA A 376 52.26 -11.94 17.16
CA ALA A 376 51.76 -11.71 18.52
C ALA A 376 52.86 -11.71 19.60
N HIS A 377 53.86 -12.59 19.46
CA HIS A 377 54.98 -12.69 20.42
C HIS A 377 55.93 -11.49 20.31
N GLU A 378 56.26 -11.06 19.10
CA GLU A 378 57.09 -9.87 18.86
C GLU A 378 56.39 -8.60 19.37
N LEU A 379 55.08 -8.48 19.13
CA LEU A 379 54.29 -7.37 19.66
C LEU A 379 54.28 -7.35 21.19
N ARG A 380 54.08 -8.50 21.84
CA ARG A 380 54.15 -8.62 23.30
C ARG A 380 55.49 -8.13 23.84
N ASP A 381 56.59 -8.51 23.19
CA ASP A 381 57.92 -8.11 23.65
C ASP A 381 58.17 -6.61 23.40
N ALA A 382 57.74 -6.06 22.27
CA ALA A 382 57.81 -4.62 22.00
C ALA A 382 56.95 -3.77 22.97
N LEU A 383 55.83 -4.31 23.46
CA LEU A 383 54.97 -3.66 24.45
C LEU A 383 55.62 -3.57 25.83
N LYS A 384 56.47 -4.54 26.23
CA LYS A 384 57.20 -4.49 27.52
C LYS A 384 58.14 -3.28 27.59
N ASP A 385 58.76 -2.94 26.47
CA ASP A 385 59.72 -1.86 26.36
C ASP A 385 59.08 -0.51 25.98
N ALA A 386 57.73 -0.46 25.93
CA ALA A 386 56.96 0.68 25.42
C ALA A 386 57.42 1.17 24.03
N ALA A 387 58.00 0.28 23.23
CA ALA A 387 58.67 0.60 21.97
C ALA A 387 57.70 0.89 20.82
N VAL A 388 56.43 0.52 20.96
CA VAL A 388 55.36 0.71 19.98
C VAL A 388 54.09 1.23 20.63
N ALA A 389 53.23 1.85 19.84
CA ALA A 389 51.85 2.16 20.22
C ALA A 389 50.89 1.27 19.44
N VAL A 390 49.90 0.68 20.13
CA VAL A 390 48.93 -0.23 19.51
C VAL A 390 47.63 0.51 19.28
N ILE A 391 47.16 0.55 18.03
CA ILE A 391 45.88 1.13 17.66
C ILE A 391 44.94 0.02 17.21
N ASP A 392 43.81 -0.09 17.87
CA ASP A 392 42.76 -1.06 17.57
C ASP A 392 41.69 -0.41 16.69
N LEU A 393 41.58 -0.88 15.46
CA LEU A 393 40.66 -0.43 14.41
C LEU A 393 39.43 -1.34 14.27
N ARG A 394 39.28 -2.33 15.15
CA ARG A 394 38.10 -3.20 15.16
C ARG A 394 36.87 -2.41 15.65
N PRO A 395 35.64 -2.87 15.37
CA PRO A 395 34.43 -2.22 15.85
C PRO A 395 34.49 -1.95 17.36
N SER A 396 33.97 -0.81 17.80
CA SER A 396 34.03 -0.35 19.19
C SER A 396 33.53 -1.39 20.19
N MET A 397 32.45 -2.12 19.86
CA MET A 397 31.92 -3.18 20.72
C MET A 397 32.83 -4.41 20.79
N SER A 398 33.57 -4.71 19.73
CA SER A 398 34.61 -5.76 19.75
C SER A 398 35.78 -5.35 20.64
N PHE A 399 36.16 -4.07 20.62
CA PHE A 399 37.20 -3.52 21.50
C PHE A 399 36.78 -3.56 22.97
N ARG A 400 35.58 -3.09 23.31
CA ARG A 400 35.01 -3.16 24.68
C ARG A 400 34.93 -4.61 25.19
N LYS A 401 34.53 -5.54 24.32
CA LYS A 401 34.45 -6.96 24.66
C LYS A 401 35.83 -7.56 24.98
N GLY A 402 36.88 -7.11 24.31
CA GLY A 402 38.23 -7.58 24.57
C GLY A 402 39.28 -6.92 23.68
N HIS A 403 40.36 -6.39 24.27
CA HIS A 403 41.45 -5.73 23.57
C HIS A 403 42.82 -5.99 24.20
N ILE A 404 43.91 -5.64 23.50
CA ILE A 404 45.29 -5.77 24.01
C ILE A 404 45.53 -4.70 25.07
N GLN A 405 46.12 -5.06 26.20
CA GLN A 405 46.40 -4.09 27.28
C GLN A 405 47.25 -2.91 26.75
N GLY A 406 46.77 -1.69 26.99
CA GLY A 406 47.43 -0.46 26.57
C GLY A 406 47.20 -0.07 25.11
N SER A 407 46.37 -0.81 24.35
CA SER A 407 45.93 -0.36 23.03
C SER A 407 44.91 0.78 23.13
N ARG A 408 44.92 1.65 22.11
CA ARG A 408 43.96 2.75 21.96
C ARG A 408 42.99 2.40 20.84
N TRP A 409 41.69 2.57 21.08
CA TRP A 409 40.71 2.42 20.01
C TRP A 409 40.69 3.66 19.10
N SER A 410 40.57 3.44 17.80
CA SER A 410 40.34 4.49 16.81
C SER A 410 39.68 3.88 15.57
N ILE A 411 39.22 4.73 14.67
CA ILE A 411 38.74 4.35 13.34
C ILE A 411 39.40 5.22 12.28
N ARG A 412 39.30 4.83 11.01
CA ARG A 412 39.97 5.52 9.90
C ARG A 412 39.73 7.04 9.86
N PRO A 413 38.49 7.56 9.95
CA PRO A 413 38.28 9.01 9.85
C PRO A 413 38.97 9.79 10.97
N LEU A 414 39.15 9.17 12.15
CA LEU A 414 39.72 9.79 13.36
C LEU A 414 41.21 9.47 13.58
N LEU A 415 41.77 8.51 12.84
CA LEU A 415 43.10 7.95 13.12
C LEU A 415 44.20 9.01 13.14
N ALA A 416 44.27 9.86 12.11
CA ALA A 416 45.31 10.86 11.99
C ALA A 416 45.33 11.84 13.19
N ALA A 417 44.14 12.24 13.66
CA ALA A 417 44.01 13.08 14.85
C ALA A 417 44.34 12.29 16.13
N ALA A 418 43.90 11.04 16.23
CA ALA A 418 44.12 10.19 17.40
C ALA A 418 45.61 9.92 17.66
N VAL A 419 46.45 9.88 16.62
CA VAL A 419 47.90 9.60 16.75
C VAL A 419 48.79 10.79 16.42
N ALA A 420 48.24 12.01 16.38
CA ALA A 420 48.99 13.21 16.00
C ALA A 420 50.17 13.53 16.95
N ASP A 421 50.03 13.17 18.23
CA ASP A 421 51.02 13.32 19.28
C ASP A 421 51.89 12.07 19.51
N GLU A 422 51.65 10.99 18.74
CA GLU A 422 52.35 9.73 18.91
C GLU A 422 53.57 9.64 17.98
N HIS A 423 54.74 9.50 18.59
CA HIS A 423 56.02 9.43 17.87
C HIS A 423 56.58 8.01 17.77
N ARG A 424 56.01 7.04 18.50
CA ARG A 424 56.41 5.64 18.42
C ARG A 424 55.89 4.98 17.14
N PRO A 425 56.55 3.93 16.63
CA PRO A 425 55.99 3.07 15.59
C PRO A 425 54.60 2.54 15.99
N LEU A 426 53.67 2.55 15.05
CA LEU A 426 52.29 2.11 15.27
C LEU A 426 52.11 0.65 14.87
N VAL A 427 51.38 -0.11 15.69
CA VAL A 427 50.91 -1.45 15.35
C VAL A 427 49.39 -1.43 15.29
N LEU A 428 48.85 -1.72 14.12
CA LEU A 428 47.41 -1.75 13.89
C LEU A 428 46.86 -3.15 14.19
N VAL A 429 45.74 -3.20 14.88
CA VAL A 429 44.89 -4.38 15.05
C VAL A 429 43.58 -4.11 14.32
N ALA A 430 43.18 -4.96 13.40
CA ALA A 430 41.97 -4.77 12.60
C ALA A 430 41.28 -6.11 12.32
N ASP A 431 40.00 -6.08 11.96
CA ASP A 431 39.23 -7.27 11.58
C ASP A 431 39.64 -7.80 10.20
N SER A 432 40.20 -6.94 9.35
CA SER A 432 40.80 -7.36 8.08
C SER A 432 42.08 -6.56 7.77
N PRO A 433 43.04 -7.16 7.05
CA PRO A 433 44.24 -6.46 6.59
C PRO A 433 43.94 -5.23 5.71
N GLU A 434 42.87 -5.28 4.93
CA GLU A 434 42.47 -4.21 4.01
C GLU A 434 42.07 -2.95 4.77
N VAL A 435 41.27 -3.09 5.84
CA VAL A 435 40.89 -1.96 6.70
C VAL A 435 42.13 -1.29 7.30
N ALA A 436 43.11 -2.07 7.77
CA ALA A 436 44.35 -1.52 8.30
C ALA A 436 45.17 -0.79 7.22
N ARG A 437 45.27 -1.33 6.01
CA ARG A 437 45.97 -0.69 4.88
C ARG A 437 45.33 0.65 4.52
N LEU A 438 44.00 0.69 4.42
CA LEU A 438 43.26 1.92 4.13
C LEU A 438 43.39 2.96 5.24
N ALA A 439 43.35 2.52 6.50
CA ALA A 439 43.56 3.41 7.64
C ALA A 439 44.97 4.03 7.64
N ALA A 440 46.01 3.25 7.32
CA ALA A 440 47.38 3.76 7.24
C ALA A 440 47.57 4.86 6.18
N LEU A 441 46.71 4.94 5.16
CA LEU A 441 46.75 6.01 4.15
C LEU A 441 46.37 7.39 4.71
N GLU A 442 45.75 7.44 5.88
CA GLU A 442 45.41 8.70 6.55
C GLU A 442 46.60 9.30 7.31
N LEU A 443 47.63 8.49 7.56
CA LEU A 443 48.83 8.94 8.26
C LEU A 443 49.80 9.65 7.31
N PRO A 444 50.57 10.65 7.78
CA PRO A 444 51.65 11.25 7.00
C PRO A 444 52.69 10.20 6.58
N ASP A 445 53.33 10.38 5.42
CA ASP A 445 54.29 9.42 4.87
C ASP A 445 55.39 9.02 5.86
N ALA A 446 55.91 9.99 6.64
CA ALA A 446 56.94 9.77 7.65
C ALA A 446 56.50 8.82 8.78
N GLN A 447 55.22 8.83 9.16
CA GLN A 447 54.67 7.92 10.18
C GLN A 447 54.25 6.60 9.54
N ARG A 448 53.68 6.64 8.32
CA ARG A 448 53.17 5.48 7.58
C ARG A 448 54.22 4.40 7.33
N VAL A 449 55.46 4.78 7.02
CA VAL A 449 56.56 3.82 6.77
C VAL A 449 56.93 2.96 7.98
N HIS A 450 56.56 3.39 9.18
CA HIS A 450 56.82 2.68 10.43
C HIS A 450 55.61 1.91 10.97
N VAL A 451 54.49 1.90 10.24
CA VAL A 451 53.28 1.16 10.62
C VAL A 451 53.50 -0.34 10.39
N ARG A 452 53.05 -1.15 11.36
CA ARG A 452 52.96 -2.61 11.26
C ARG A 452 51.51 -3.08 11.43
N LEU A 453 51.18 -4.24 10.90
CA LEU A 453 49.92 -4.94 11.12
C LEU A 453 50.14 -6.17 12.01
N LEU A 454 49.32 -6.35 13.04
CA LEU A 454 49.34 -7.59 13.82
C LEU A 454 48.88 -8.77 12.96
N ASP A 455 49.77 -9.72 12.73
CA ASP A 455 49.48 -10.90 11.92
C ASP A 455 48.40 -11.76 12.57
N GLY A 456 47.35 -12.09 11.80
CA GLY A 456 46.16 -12.81 12.30
C GLY A 456 45.30 -12.07 13.33
N GLY A 457 45.55 -10.77 13.58
CA GLY A 457 44.73 -9.90 14.43
C GLY A 457 44.62 -10.37 15.90
N LEU A 458 43.57 -9.93 16.61
CA LEU A 458 43.37 -10.30 18.01
C LEU A 458 43.17 -11.82 18.19
N GLN A 459 42.60 -12.51 17.21
CA GLN A 459 42.40 -13.96 17.30
C GLN A 459 43.73 -14.72 17.38
N ALA A 460 44.76 -14.29 16.65
CA ALA A 460 46.10 -14.86 16.76
C ALA A 460 46.76 -14.52 18.10
N TRP A 461 46.55 -13.30 18.62
CA TRP A 461 46.99 -12.91 19.96
C TRP A 461 46.42 -13.84 21.06
N GLN A 462 45.11 -14.07 21.01
CA GLN A 462 44.43 -14.98 21.95
C GLN A 462 44.88 -16.44 21.76
N SER A 463 45.02 -16.90 20.51
CA SER A 463 45.52 -18.24 20.20
C SER A 463 46.96 -18.48 20.70
N ALA A 464 47.77 -17.42 20.80
CA ALA A 464 49.10 -17.46 21.39
C ALA A 464 49.10 -17.50 22.94
N GLY A 465 47.92 -17.54 23.57
CA GLY A 465 47.77 -17.58 25.03
C GLY A 465 48.07 -16.25 25.72
N LEU A 466 48.05 -15.13 24.97
CA LEU A 466 48.32 -13.80 25.50
C LEU A 466 47.04 -13.15 26.04
N ALA A 467 47.15 -12.46 27.17
CA ALA A 467 46.01 -11.88 27.87
C ALA A 467 45.37 -10.74 27.07
N VAL A 468 44.05 -10.60 27.22
CA VAL A 468 43.26 -9.46 26.76
C VAL A 468 42.60 -8.79 27.96
N VAL A 469 42.35 -7.49 27.85
CA VAL A 469 41.57 -6.72 28.81
C VAL A 469 40.12 -6.75 28.36
N GLU A 470 39.23 -7.19 29.25
CA GLU A 470 37.78 -7.13 29.07
C GLU A 470 37.25 -5.98 29.94
N ASP A 471 36.82 -4.90 29.30
CA ASP A 471 36.31 -3.73 29.99
C ASP A 471 35.22 -3.06 29.14
N ALA A 472 33.97 -3.28 29.55
CA ALA A 472 32.79 -2.75 28.88
C ALA A 472 32.70 -1.21 28.96
N ALA A 473 33.47 -0.56 29.85
CA ALA A 473 33.53 0.89 30.02
C ALA A 473 34.80 1.52 29.42
N ALA A 474 35.68 0.73 28.76
CA ALA A 474 36.97 1.20 28.24
C ALA A 474 36.86 2.36 27.24
N LEU A 475 35.69 2.56 26.64
CA LEU A 475 35.41 3.61 25.68
C LEU A 475 34.02 4.19 25.97
N PRO A 476 33.82 5.51 26.12
CA PRO A 476 32.48 6.12 26.29
C PRO A 476 31.58 5.95 25.06
N ASP A 477 30.25 5.95 25.24
CA ASP A 477 29.28 5.75 24.14
C ASP A 477 29.39 6.82 23.05
N GLU A 478 29.65 8.08 23.43
CA GLU A 478 29.84 9.19 22.49
C GLU A 478 31.00 9.00 21.50
N HIS A 479 31.97 8.13 21.83
CA HIS A 479 33.10 7.82 20.95
C HIS A 479 32.82 6.63 20.03
N CYS A 480 31.82 5.80 20.34
CA CYS A 480 31.43 4.61 19.59
C CYS A 480 30.54 4.96 18.38
N ILE A 481 31.00 5.89 17.54
CA ILE A 481 30.22 6.42 16.41
C ILE A 481 29.97 5.39 15.29
N ASP A 482 30.63 4.23 15.35
CA ASP A 482 30.41 3.05 14.52
C ASP A 482 29.29 2.13 15.02
N PHE A 483 28.65 2.46 16.13
CA PHE A 483 27.62 1.63 16.77
C PHE A 483 26.31 2.39 16.98
N LEU A 484 25.18 1.78 16.60
CA LEU A 484 23.84 2.38 16.72
C LEU A 484 23.19 2.02 18.06
N PHE A 485 23.24 2.93 19.03
CA PHE A 485 22.64 2.73 20.36
C PHE A 485 21.11 2.77 20.32
N PHE A 486 20.50 3.59 19.46
CA PHE A 486 19.04 3.73 19.33
C PHE A 486 18.29 2.39 19.22
N THR A 487 18.87 1.39 18.55
CA THR A 487 18.22 0.08 18.34
C THR A 487 18.74 -1.06 19.22
N HIS A 488 19.82 -0.83 19.97
CA HIS A 488 20.53 -1.89 20.69
C HIS A 488 19.70 -2.50 21.83
N ASP A 489 19.10 -1.65 22.67
CA ASP A 489 18.50 -2.09 23.93
C ASP A 489 17.12 -2.75 23.76
N ARG A 490 16.48 -2.61 22.60
CA ARG A 490 15.13 -3.14 22.34
C ARG A 490 15.04 -4.67 22.41
N HIS A 491 16.18 -5.36 22.35
CA HIS A 491 16.30 -6.81 22.48
C HIS A 491 17.02 -7.24 23.77
N SER A 492 17.39 -6.29 24.62
CA SER A 492 18.19 -6.48 25.84
C SER A 492 17.34 -6.38 27.12
N GLY A 493 16.03 -6.61 27.01
CA GLY A 493 15.09 -6.55 28.13
C GLY A 493 14.55 -5.15 28.46
N ASN A 494 14.94 -4.12 27.72
CA ASN A 494 14.42 -2.76 27.92
C ASN A 494 13.08 -2.57 27.17
N LYS A 495 11.96 -2.63 27.90
CA LYS A 495 10.61 -2.47 27.34
C LYS A 495 10.36 -1.07 26.77
N ASP A 496 10.95 -0.03 27.34
CA ASP A 496 10.73 1.34 26.87
C ASP A 496 11.42 1.58 25.53
N ALA A 497 12.64 1.05 25.35
CA ALA A 497 13.33 1.04 24.06
C ALA A 497 12.53 0.28 22.98
N ALA A 498 11.92 -0.86 23.33
CA ALA A 498 11.06 -1.60 22.41
C ALA A 498 9.79 -0.81 22.02
N ARG A 499 9.13 -0.15 22.97
CA ARG A 499 7.96 0.71 22.70
C ARG A 499 8.33 1.90 21.81
N GLN A 500 9.45 2.56 22.10
CA GLN A 500 9.93 3.70 21.33
C GLN A 500 10.24 3.29 19.88
N TYR A 501 10.88 2.13 19.68
CA TYR A 501 11.16 1.62 18.35
C TYR A 501 9.88 1.30 17.56
N LEU A 502 8.89 0.64 18.17
CA LEU A 502 7.62 0.34 17.50
C LEU A 502 6.84 1.61 17.15
N ALA A 503 6.82 2.60 18.05
CA ALA A 503 6.19 3.89 17.78
C ALA A 503 6.87 4.63 16.61
N TRP A 504 8.20 4.56 16.52
CA TRP A 504 8.95 5.08 15.38
C TRP A 504 8.58 4.36 14.08
N GLU A 505 8.55 3.02 14.08
CA GLU A 505 8.26 2.20 12.89
C GLU A 505 6.84 2.47 12.35
N ILE A 506 5.84 2.54 13.23
CA ILE A 506 4.43 2.85 12.88
C ILE A 506 4.29 4.30 12.36
N GLY A 507 5.12 5.22 12.86
CA GLY A 507 5.09 6.63 12.48
C GLY A 507 5.89 6.98 11.23
N LEU A 508 6.49 6.00 10.53
CA LEU A 508 7.39 6.26 9.41
C LEU A 508 6.70 6.94 8.22
N LEU A 509 5.52 6.45 7.81
CA LEU A 509 4.81 6.99 6.64
C LEU A 509 4.41 8.46 6.83
N ALA A 510 4.03 8.86 8.04
CA ALA A 510 3.66 10.24 8.35
C ALA A 510 4.83 11.24 8.28
N GLN A 511 6.07 10.75 8.29
CA GLN A 511 7.28 11.56 8.16
C GLN A 511 7.73 11.71 6.70
N MET A 512 7.19 10.92 5.79
CA MET A 512 7.58 10.91 4.39
C MET A 512 6.83 11.97 3.58
N THR A 513 7.47 12.45 2.53
CA THR A 513 6.82 13.28 1.51
C THR A 513 5.96 12.43 0.57
N ASP A 514 4.97 13.06 -0.08
CA ASP A 514 4.11 12.38 -1.07
C ASP A 514 4.92 11.73 -2.20
N THR A 515 6.03 12.36 -2.61
CA THR A 515 6.91 11.83 -3.66
C THR A 515 7.68 10.59 -3.20
N GLU A 516 8.15 10.56 -1.95
CA GLU A 516 8.78 9.38 -1.35
C GLU A 516 7.79 8.22 -1.21
N ILE A 517 6.56 8.50 -0.75
CA ILE A 517 5.50 7.50 -0.67
C ILE A 517 5.16 6.96 -2.07
N ALA A 518 4.98 7.85 -3.06
CA ALA A 518 4.67 7.47 -4.45
C ALA A 518 5.79 6.70 -5.14
N SER A 519 7.03 6.79 -4.63
CA SER A 519 8.15 5.99 -5.13
C SER A 519 8.02 4.50 -4.78
N LEU A 520 7.24 4.19 -3.74
CA LEU A 520 6.86 2.84 -3.33
C LEU A 520 5.52 2.47 -3.99
N LYS A 521 5.45 1.26 -4.54
CA LYS A 521 4.37 0.77 -5.40
C LYS A 521 3.86 -0.58 -4.92
N PRO A 522 3.33 -0.69 -3.68
CA PRO A 522 2.78 -1.95 -3.19
C PRO A 522 1.72 -2.46 -4.17
N LEU A 523 1.68 -3.77 -4.36
CA LEU A 523 0.51 -4.40 -4.95
C LEU A 523 -0.66 -4.13 -3.99
N ASN A 524 -1.68 -3.43 -4.45
CA ASN A 524 -2.91 -3.29 -3.67
C ASN A 524 -3.44 -4.71 -3.40
N ALA A 525 -3.41 -5.21 -2.16
CA ALA A 525 -4.12 -6.45 -1.88
C ALA A 525 -5.61 -6.16 -1.95
N LYS A 526 -6.19 -6.46 -3.11
CA LYS A 526 -7.63 -6.37 -3.32
C LYS A 526 -8.25 -5.05 -2.82
N LYS A 527 -7.73 -3.91 -3.23
CA LYS A 527 -8.57 -3.18 -4.19
C LYS A 527 -8.21 -3.81 -5.52
N PRO A 528 -9.02 -4.75 -6.04
CA PRO A 528 -8.89 -5.04 -7.45
C PRO A 528 -8.93 -3.67 -8.12
N GLU A 529 -8.19 -3.47 -9.19
CA GLU A 529 -8.78 -2.69 -10.27
C GLU A 529 -10.14 -3.36 -10.51
N ARG A 530 -11.18 -2.91 -9.81
CA ARG A 530 -12.55 -3.39 -9.97
C ARG A 530 -13.07 -2.65 -11.17
N SER A 531 -12.39 -2.90 -12.29
CA SER A 531 -13.09 -3.00 -13.55
C SER A 531 -14.33 -3.87 -13.29
N PRO A 532 -15.48 -3.56 -13.90
CA PRO A 532 -16.68 -4.37 -13.78
C PRO A 532 -16.48 -5.78 -14.37
N THR A 533 -15.26 -6.07 -14.88
CA THR A 533 -14.73 -7.39 -15.19
C THR A 533 -14.12 -8.15 -14.00
N ASP A 534 -14.05 -7.61 -12.75
CA ASP A 534 -13.66 -8.39 -11.56
C ASP A 534 -14.63 -9.57 -11.41
N PRO A 535 -14.19 -10.81 -11.71
CA PRO A 535 -15.07 -11.97 -11.67
C PRO A 535 -15.67 -12.15 -10.29
N TRP A 536 -14.97 -11.70 -9.22
CA TRP A 536 -15.46 -11.83 -7.86
C TRP A 536 -16.57 -10.85 -7.51
N VAL A 537 -16.66 -9.64 -8.08
CA VAL A 537 -17.83 -8.77 -7.84
C VAL A 537 -19.07 -9.36 -8.49
N ARG A 538 -18.93 -9.81 -9.75
CA ARG A 538 -20.02 -10.50 -10.48
C ARG A 538 -20.45 -11.76 -9.73
N THR A 539 -19.52 -12.59 -9.28
CA THR A 539 -19.83 -13.78 -8.47
C THR A 539 -20.42 -13.41 -7.11
N ARG A 540 -19.91 -12.40 -6.42
CA ARG A 540 -20.44 -11.98 -5.12
C ARG A 540 -21.86 -11.44 -5.22
N LEU A 541 -22.22 -10.66 -6.24
CA LEU A 541 -23.62 -10.26 -6.48
C LEU A 541 -24.60 -11.46 -6.54
N ILE A 542 -24.14 -12.60 -7.06
CA ILE A 542 -24.92 -13.85 -7.11
C ILE A 542 -24.94 -14.59 -5.76
N HIS A 543 -23.91 -14.44 -4.94
CA HIS A 543 -23.68 -15.23 -3.73
C HIS A 543 -23.92 -14.48 -2.40
N ALA A 544 -23.92 -13.16 -2.42
CA ALA A 544 -24.10 -12.28 -1.28
C ALA A 544 -25.51 -12.42 -0.71
N ALA A 545 -25.65 -12.17 0.59
CA ALA A 545 -26.93 -12.21 1.29
C ALA A 545 -27.65 -13.57 1.12
N ARG A 546 -26.91 -14.69 1.24
CA ARG A 546 -27.44 -16.06 1.33
C ARG A 546 -27.48 -16.51 2.79
N THR A 547 -28.39 -17.42 3.10
CA THR A 547 -28.44 -18.07 4.42
C THR A 547 -27.10 -18.75 4.74
N GLU A 548 -26.57 -18.53 5.94
CA GLU A 548 -25.31 -19.12 6.43
C GLU A 548 -25.29 -20.65 6.29
N LYS A 549 -24.08 -21.25 6.29
CA LYS A 549 -23.93 -22.72 6.24
C LYS A 549 -24.34 -23.31 7.59
N GLY A 550 -25.41 -24.12 7.60
CA GLY A 550 -25.86 -24.90 8.76
C GLY A 550 -25.88 -26.41 8.47
N SER A 551 -26.33 -27.21 9.45
CA SER A 551 -26.28 -28.68 9.43
C SER A 551 -27.37 -29.39 8.60
N GLY A 552 -28.02 -28.71 7.65
CA GLY A 552 -29.14 -29.26 6.86
C GLY A 552 -29.32 -28.66 5.47
N GLY A 553 -30.43 -28.99 4.81
CA GLY A 553 -30.80 -28.45 3.50
C GLY A 553 -31.24 -26.98 3.57
N ARG A 554 -30.91 -26.19 2.54
CA ARG A 554 -31.25 -24.76 2.46
C ARG A 554 -31.68 -24.33 1.06
N GLY A 555 -32.53 -23.31 0.98
CA GLY A 555 -32.89 -22.64 -0.27
C GLY A 555 -31.73 -21.82 -0.85
N VAL A 556 -31.75 -21.57 -2.16
CA VAL A 556 -30.77 -20.69 -2.84
C VAL A 556 -31.01 -19.23 -2.48
N ASN A 557 -32.26 -18.77 -2.54
CA ASN A 557 -32.65 -17.44 -2.10
C ASN A 557 -32.98 -17.44 -0.60
N VAL A 558 -32.82 -16.29 0.04
CA VAL A 558 -33.25 -16.10 1.43
C VAL A 558 -34.77 -16.30 1.55
N PRO A 559 -35.26 -16.93 2.62
CA PRO A 559 -36.69 -17.00 2.89
C PRO A 559 -37.29 -15.60 3.04
N VAL A 560 -38.50 -15.40 2.50
CA VAL A 560 -39.29 -14.20 2.78
C VAL A 560 -39.87 -14.32 4.18
N THR A 561 -39.33 -13.56 5.13
CA THR A 561 -39.70 -13.65 6.54
C THR A 561 -40.71 -12.54 6.87
N ARG A 562 -41.99 -12.82 6.61
CA ARG A 562 -43.11 -11.93 6.93
C ARG A 562 -43.42 -11.97 8.42
N LEU A 563 -43.04 -10.92 9.15
CA LEU A 563 -43.25 -10.86 10.59
C LEU A 563 -43.46 -9.43 11.09
N SER A 564 -44.19 -9.31 12.18
CA SER A 564 -44.23 -8.10 13.04
C SER A 564 -43.75 -8.45 14.45
N THR A 565 -44.37 -9.46 15.06
CA THR A 565 -44.06 -9.93 16.41
C THR A 565 -42.99 -11.01 16.39
N VAL A 566 -42.00 -10.90 17.29
CA VAL A 566 -40.99 -11.93 17.57
C VAL A 566 -41.31 -12.57 18.92
N LEU A 567 -41.38 -13.91 18.95
CA LEU A 567 -41.58 -14.67 20.19
C LEU A 567 -40.22 -15.08 20.78
N PHE A 568 -40.16 -15.16 22.11
CA PHE A 568 -38.99 -15.61 22.87
C PHE A 568 -39.42 -16.72 23.81
N ASP A 569 -38.58 -17.76 23.98
CA ASP A 569 -38.89 -18.91 24.84
C ASP A 569 -38.82 -18.56 26.33
N SER A 570 -38.16 -17.46 26.68
CA SER A 570 -38.09 -16.97 28.05
C SER A 570 -38.01 -15.45 28.15
N LEU A 571 -38.43 -14.92 29.30
CA LEU A 571 -38.26 -13.51 29.65
C LEU A 571 -36.78 -13.09 29.68
N GLY A 572 -35.88 -14.02 30.02
CA GLY A 572 -34.43 -13.79 29.99
C GLY A 572 -33.93 -13.48 28.58
N GLN A 573 -34.29 -14.31 27.59
CA GLN A 573 -33.97 -14.08 26.19
C GLN A 573 -34.56 -12.76 25.66
N MET A 574 -35.81 -12.46 26.01
CA MET A 574 -36.45 -11.20 25.61
C MET A 574 -35.74 -9.96 26.19
N ARG A 575 -35.28 -10.04 27.45
CA ARG A 575 -34.51 -8.96 28.09
C ARG A 575 -33.13 -8.79 27.44
N ASP A 576 -32.44 -9.89 27.13
CA ASP A 576 -31.16 -9.86 26.43
C ASP A 576 -31.29 -9.20 25.05
N ALA A 577 -32.24 -9.67 24.23
CA ALA A 577 -32.49 -9.09 22.90
C ALA A 577 -32.83 -7.59 22.96
N ARG A 578 -33.61 -7.17 23.97
CA ARG A 578 -33.94 -5.75 24.18
C ARG A 578 -32.74 -4.90 24.61
N LYS A 579 -31.78 -5.46 25.35
CA LYS A 579 -30.57 -4.76 25.76
C LYS A 579 -29.62 -4.55 24.58
N ARG A 580 -29.50 -5.56 23.71
CA ARG A 580 -28.56 -5.58 22.58
C ARG A 580 -29.06 -4.80 21.36
N ARG A 581 -30.37 -4.75 21.11
CA ARG A 581 -30.94 -4.18 19.87
C ARG A 581 -30.64 -2.69 19.62
N ASP A 582 -30.19 -1.94 20.63
CA ASP A 582 -29.84 -0.52 20.45
C ASP A 582 -28.41 -0.33 19.94
N SER A 583 -27.55 -1.35 20.04
CA SER A 583 -26.17 -1.36 19.54
C SER A 583 -25.93 -2.39 18.43
N GLU A 584 -26.73 -3.46 18.39
CA GLU A 584 -26.56 -4.60 17.50
C GLU A 584 -27.78 -4.82 16.60
N ARG A 585 -27.57 -5.49 15.45
CA ARG A 585 -28.67 -5.96 14.60
C ARG A 585 -29.28 -7.24 15.18
N VAL A 586 -30.35 -7.09 15.96
CA VAL A 586 -31.03 -8.22 16.60
C VAL A 586 -32.48 -8.30 16.14
N LEU A 587 -32.92 -9.50 15.73
CA LEU A 587 -34.33 -9.77 15.46
C LEU A 587 -35.11 -9.68 16.77
N SER A 588 -35.76 -8.54 17.00
CA SER A 588 -36.47 -8.25 18.25
C SER A 588 -37.90 -7.76 18.04
N TYR A 589 -38.16 -7.10 16.92
CA TYR A 589 -39.48 -6.62 16.50
C TYR A 589 -39.42 -6.26 15.01
N GLY A 590 -40.47 -6.52 14.24
CA GLY A 590 -40.48 -6.32 12.79
C GLY A 590 -40.21 -4.88 12.35
N ALA A 591 -40.64 -3.87 13.14
CA ALA A 591 -40.33 -2.47 12.85
C ALA A 591 -38.86 -2.08 13.10
N ARG A 592 -38.07 -2.96 13.75
CA ARG A 592 -36.60 -2.83 13.85
C ARG A 592 -35.88 -3.65 12.76
N GLY A 593 -36.65 -4.18 11.80
CA GLY A 593 -36.19 -4.97 10.68
C GLY A 593 -36.53 -6.45 10.79
N ASN A 594 -36.30 -7.17 9.70
CA ASN A 594 -36.57 -8.58 9.53
C ASN A 594 -35.40 -9.25 8.78
N PRO A 595 -35.24 -10.58 8.86
CA PRO A 595 -34.11 -11.27 8.22
C PRO A 595 -33.98 -11.02 6.71
N THR A 596 -35.09 -10.88 5.98
CA THR A 596 -35.08 -10.62 4.53
C THR A 596 -34.59 -9.21 4.23
N ALA A 597 -35.02 -8.21 5.00
CA ALA A 597 -34.52 -6.84 4.90
C ALA A 597 -33.03 -6.74 5.29
N PHE A 598 -32.60 -7.45 6.34
CA PHE A 598 -31.20 -7.50 6.74
C PHE A 598 -30.29 -8.05 5.65
N ALA A 599 -30.75 -9.09 4.93
CA ALA A 599 -30.05 -9.62 3.78
C ALA A 599 -29.89 -8.57 2.66
N LEU A 600 -30.91 -7.75 2.39
CA LEU A 600 -30.79 -6.65 1.43
C LEU A 600 -29.86 -5.53 1.93
N GLU A 601 -29.93 -5.16 3.21
CA GLU A 601 -28.99 -4.21 3.83
C GLU A 601 -27.54 -4.68 3.68
N ASP A 602 -27.27 -5.96 3.88
CA ASP A 602 -25.93 -6.55 3.71
C ASP A 602 -25.44 -6.45 2.28
N LEU A 603 -26.29 -6.82 1.31
CA LEU A 603 -25.97 -6.70 -0.10
C LEU A 603 -25.64 -5.25 -0.50
N VAL A 604 -26.45 -4.29 -0.06
CA VAL A 604 -26.22 -2.87 -0.37
C VAL A 604 -24.93 -2.36 0.30
N SER A 605 -24.67 -2.75 1.56
CA SER A 605 -23.43 -2.37 2.25
C SER A 605 -22.20 -2.92 1.53
N GLU A 606 -22.29 -4.15 1.01
CA GLU A 606 -21.22 -4.75 0.21
C GLU A 606 -21.01 -4.04 -1.14
N LEU A 607 -22.10 -3.69 -1.83
CA LEU A 607 -22.04 -2.94 -3.09
C LEU A 607 -21.34 -1.60 -2.89
N GLU A 608 -21.78 -0.84 -1.89
CA GLU A 608 -21.27 0.50 -1.58
C GLU A 608 -19.87 0.49 -0.94
N GLY A 609 -19.44 -0.65 -0.38
CA GLY A 609 -18.23 -0.74 0.43
C GLY A 609 -18.34 0.03 1.76
N GLY A 610 -19.56 0.14 2.30
CA GLY A 610 -19.84 0.87 3.54
C GLY A 610 -19.92 -0.01 4.78
N HIS A 611 -20.06 0.62 5.95
CA HIS A 611 -20.16 -0.08 7.22
C HIS A 611 -21.50 -0.82 7.34
N ARG A 612 -22.61 -0.10 7.21
CA ARG A 612 -23.99 -0.63 7.33
C ARG A 612 -24.98 0.21 6.54
N THR A 613 -26.14 -0.37 6.24
CA THR A 613 -27.22 0.23 5.46
C THR A 613 -28.55 0.20 6.21
N LYS A 614 -29.39 1.23 6.02
CA LYS A 614 -30.82 1.24 6.36
C LYS A 614 -31.68 1.36 5.10
N LEU A 615 -32.85 0.71 5.12
CA LEU A 615 -33.82 0.74 4.03
C LEU A 615 -34.99 1.68 4.32
N PHE A 616 -35.55 2.28 3.28
CA PHE A 616 -36.63 3.26 3.33
C PHE A 616 -37.65 2.99 2.23
N ALA A 617 -38.89 3.47 2.42
CA ALA A 617 -39.99 3.21 1.49
C ALA A 617 -39.74 3.77 0.07
N THR A 618 -38.94 4.84 -0.07
CA THR A 618 -38.58 5.42 -1.38
C THR A 618 -37.17 6.02 -1.32
N GLY A 619 -36.55 6.26 -2.48
CA GLY A 619 -35.30 7.02 -2.55
C GLY A 619 -35.43 8.43 -1.94
N LEU A 620 -36.54 9.12 -2.21
CA LEU A 620 -36.79 10.45 -1.62
C LEU A 620 -36.94 10.40 -0.09
N ALA A 621 -37.53 9.33 0.45
CA ALA A 621 -37.59 9.11 1.89
C ALA A 621 -36.20 8.86 2.49
N ALA A 622 -35.31 8.17 1.78
CA ALA A 622 -33.91 7.98 2.17
C ALA A 622 -33.15 9.33 2.23
N VAL A 623 -33.36 10.21 1.24
CA VAL A 623 -32.82 11.58 1.23
C VAL A 623 -33.34 12.38 2.42
N ALA A 624 -34.66 12.43 2.61
CA ALA A 624 -35.27 13.16 3.73
C ALA A 624 -34.79 12.66 5.09
N GLN A 625 -34.65 11.34 5.26
CA GLN A 625 -34.13 10.73 6.49
C GLN A 625 -32.66 11.04 6.72
N THR A 626 -31.87 11.19 5.66
CA THR A 626 -30.49 11.66 5.77
C THR A 626 -30.45 13.08 6.33
N PHE A 627 -31.22 14.01 5.75
CA PHE A 627 -31.28 15.38 6.27
C PHE A 627 -31.77 15.43 7.73
N LEU A 628 -32.84 14.69 8.06
CA LEU A 628 -33.35 14.59 9.43
C LEU A 628 -32.33 14.05 10.42
N ALA A 629 -31.56 13.02 10.04
CA ALA A 629 -30.59 12.40 10.93
C ALA A 629 -29.48 13.38 11.33
N TYR A 630 -29.03 14.22 10.40
CA TYR A 630 -27.77 14.96 10.53
C TYR A 630 -27.89 16.49 10.63
N LEU A 631 -28.99 17.09 10.18
CA LEU A 631 -29.17 18.56 10.18
C LEU A 631 -30.12 19.03 11.29
N ARG A 632 -29.84 20.20 11.84
CA ARG A 632 -30.61 20.87 12.89
C ARG A 632 -30.87 22.34 12.51
N PRO A 633 -31.86 23.00 13.13
CA PRO A 633 -32.07 24.44 12.91
C PRO A 633 -30.79 25.24 13.17
N GLY A 634 -30.43 26.13 12.26
CA GLY A 634 -29.18 26.92 12.26
C GLY A 634 -28.03 26.29 11.45
N ASP A 635 -28.13 25.01 11.11
CA ASP A 635 -27.15 24.37 10.22
C ASP A 635 -27.33 24.86 8.77
N HIS A 636 -26.22 24.86 8.04
CA HIS A 636 -26.20 25.15 6.61
C HIS A 636 -25.86 23.89 5.79
N VAL A 637 -26.58 23.64 4.70
CA VAL A 637 -26.31 22.57 3.74
C VAL A 637 -26.09 23.14 2.33
N LEU A 638 -24.99 22.70 1.71
CA LEU A 638 -24.70 22.95 0.30
C LEU A 638 -25.19 21.78 -0.54
N ILE A 639 -26.04 22.04 -1.53
CA ILE A 639 -26.63 21.01 -2.40
C ILE A 639 -26.19 21.25 -3.85
N THR A 640 -25.82 20.21 -4.59
CA THR A 640 -25.48 20.39 -6.02
C THR A 640 -26.65 20.99 -6.79
N ASP A 641 -26.38 21.90 -7.72
CA ASP A 641 -27.40 22.49 -8.58
C ASP A 641 -28.04 21.46 -9.54
N ALA A 642 -27.34 20.36 -9.82
CA ALA A 642 -27.85 19.26 -10.65
C ALA A 642 -28.59 18.17 -9.84
N VAL A 643 -29.15 18.51 -8.68
CA VAL A 643 -29.87 17.55 -7.83
C VAL A 643 -31.23 17.15 -8.43
N TYR A 644 -31.68 15.94 -8.14
CA TYR A 644 -33.03 15.46 -8.41
C TYR A 644 -34.09 16.47 -7.93
N GLY A 645 -34.93 16.97 -8.84
CA GLY A 645 -35.86 18.08 -8.59
C GLY A 645 -36.68 17.99 -7.30
N PRO A 646 -37.25 16.84 -6.90
CA PRO A 646 -37.95 16.69 -5.62
C PRO A 646 -37.12 16.96 -4.36
N VAL A 647 -35.78 16.91 -4.44
CA VAL A 647 -34.92 17.38 -3.34
C VAL A 647 -35.03 18.90 -3.18
N ARG A 648 -35.15 19.67 -4.27
CA ARG A 648 -35.45 21.10 -4.19
C ARG A 648 -36.81 21.37 -3.54
N ARG A 649 -37.78 20.50 -3.74
CA ARG A 649 -39.05 20.59 -3.02
C ARG A 649 -38.89 20.26 -1.53
N LEU A 650 -38.06 19.27 -1.18
CA LEU A 650 -37.72 19.02 0.22
C LEU A 650 -37.00 20.21 0.88
N THR A 651 -36.18 20.97 0.14
CA THR A 651 -35.52 22.14 0.70
C THR A 651 -36.52 23.26 0.99
N THR A 652 -37.44 23.56 0.06
CA THR A 652 -38.45 24.61 0.22
C THR A 652 -39.54 24.25 1.22
N ASP A 653 -40.02 23.01 1.20
CA ASP A 653 -41.20 22.60 1.96
C ASP A 653 -40.83 22.06 3.35
N PHE A 654 -39.57 21.66 3.56
CA PHE A 654 -39.11 21.06 4.81
C PHE A 654 -37.83 21.68 5.40
N LEU A 655 -36.70 21.76 4.69
CA LEU A 655 -35.45 22.23 5.32
C LEU A 655 -35.53 23.70 5.76
N GLN A 656 -35.88 24.60 4.84
CA GLN A 656 -35.92 26.05 5.11
C GLN A 656 -36.98 26.42 6.16
N PRO A 657 -38.23 25.90 6.13
CA PRO A 657 -39.23 26.19 7.16
C PRO A 657 -38.82 25.71 8.56
N PHE A 658 -37.94 24.71 8.66
CA PHE A 658 -37.39 24.20 9.92
C PHE A 658 -36.05 24.83 10.29
N GLY A 659 -35.70 25.96 9.68
CA GLY A 659 -34.55 26.79 10.06
C GLY A 659 -33.21 26.26 9.59
N ILE A 660 -33.17 25.36 8.59
CA ILE A 660 -31.93 24.90 7.97
C ILE A 660 -31.63 25.81 6.78
N GLU A 661 -30.44 26.39 6.74
CA GLU A 661 -29.97 27.22 5.62
C GLU A 661 -29.59 26.32 4.45
N VAL A 662 -30.01 26.68 3.24
CA VAL A 662 -29.76 25.90 2.02
C VAL A 662 -29.18 26.80 0.95
N GLU A 663 -28.03 26.42 0.40
CA GLU A 663 -27.47 27.03 -0.82
C GLU A 663 -27.11 25.96 -1.84
N TYR A 664 -27.01 26.38 -3.10
CA TYR A 664 -26.70 25.49 -4.22
C TYR A 664 -25.31 25.80 -4.79
N PHE A 665 -24.50 24.76 -5.00
CA PHE A 665 -23.19 24.86 -5.64
C PHE A 665 -23.23 24.31 -7.08
N ALA A 666 -22.24 24.67 -7.89
CA ALA A 666 -22.20 24.28 -9.31
C ALA A 666 -22.22 22.76 -9.50
N ALA A 667 -22.86 22.30 -10.58
CA ALA A 667 -23.06 20.87 -10.87
C ALA A 667 -21.77 20.04 -10.97
N ASP A 668 -20.66 20.67 -11.35
CA ASP A 668 -19.32 20.07 -11.45
C ASP A 668 -18.45 20.28 -10.20
N GLY A 669 -19.04 20.85 -9.14
CA GLY A 669 -18.34 21.12 -7.88
C GLY A 669 -17.45 22.36 -7.89
N ARG A 670 -17.35 23.10 -9.00
CA ARG A 670 -16.43 24.24 -9.09
C ARG A 670 -16.80 25.35 -8.09
N GLY A 671 -15.79 25.90 -7.42
CA GLY A 671 -15.95 27.04 -6.50
C GLY A 671 -16.62 26.71 -5.16
N ILE A 672 -16.85 25.43 -4.85
CA ILE A 672 -17.53 25.02 -3.60
C ILE A 672 -16.81 25.49 -2.33
N GLU A 673 -15.47 25.56 -2.34
CA GLU A 673 -14.67 25.99 -1.19
C GLU A 673 -15.08 27.38 -0.68
N GLY A 674 -15.32 28.33 -1.60
CA GLY A 674 -15.71 29.70 -1.25
C GLY A 674 -17.13 29.82 -0.69
N GLN A 675 -17.95 28.76 -0.76
CA GLN A 675 -19.32 28.73 -0.24
C GLN A 675 -19.41 28.04 1.14
N LEU A 676 -18.32 27.43 1.61
CA LEU A 676 -18.27 26.81 2.93
C LEU A 676 -18.30 27.89 4.02
N ARG A 677 -19.15 27.68 5.04
CA ARG A 677 -19.39 28.58 6.18
C ARG A 677 -19.04 27.88 7.47
N GLY A 678 -18.91 28.66 8.55
CA GLY A 678 -18.70 28.13 9.90
C GLY A 678 -19.82 27.22 10.41
N ASN A 679 -21.05 27.39 9.90
CA ASN A 679 -22.21 26.54 10.19
C ASN A 679 -22.53 25.53 9.07
N THR A 680 -21.69 25.40 8.02
CA THR A 680 -21.91 24.35 7.02
C THR A 680 -21.75 22.99 7.68
N LYS A 681 -22.82 22.19 7.67
CA LYS A 681 -22.82 20.86 8.27
C LYS A 681 -22.75 19.73 7.24
N MET A 682 -23.23 19.97 6.02
CA MET A 682 -23.29 18.97 4.98
C MET A 682 -23.06 19.57 3.60
N VAL A 683 -22.33 18.83 2.77
CA VAL A 683 -22.34 18.93 1.31
C VAL A 683 -23.11 17.74 0.78
N TYR A 684 -24.17 18.00 0.02
CA TYR A 684 -24.99 17.00 -0.66
C TYR A 684 -24.71 17.05 -2.16
N ALA A 685 -24.11 15.99 -2.69
CA ALA A 685 -23.86 15.82 -4.12
C ALA A 685 -24.78 14.74 -4.72
N GLU A 686 -24.94 14.77 -6.02
CA GLU A 686 -25.58 13.72 -6.83
C GLU A 686 -24.67 13.51 -8.03
N VAL A 687 -24.11 12.31 -8.15
CA VAL A 687 -23.04 12.03 -9.11
C VAL A 687 -23.34 10.72 -9.86
N PRO A 688 -23.53 10.77 -11.19
CA PRO A 688 -23.68 11.96 -12.04
C PRO A 688 -24.93 12.79 -11.71
N GLY A 689 -24.91 14.08 -12.06
CA GLY A 689 -26.02 15.00 -11.88
C GLY A 689 -27.29 14.60 -12.65
N SER A 690 -28.46 14.84 -12.06
CA SER A 690 -29.75 14.53 -12.66
C SER A 690 -29.93 15.24 -14.00
N LEU A 691 -30.31 14.51 -15.05
CA LEU A 691 -30.63 14.97 -16.42
C LEU A 691 -29.43 15.20 -17.35
N LEU A 692 -28.40 15.91 -16.92
CA LEU A 692 -27.25 16.26 -17.80
C LEU A 692 -25.94 15.52 -17.46
N TYR A 693 -25.92 14.75 -16.36
CA TYR A 693 -24.84 13.83 -15.99
C TYR A 693 -23.48 14.46 -15.69
N GLU A 694 -23.47 15.69 -15.18
CA GLU A 694 -22.25 16.34 -14.68
C GLU A 694 -21.60 15.54 -13.55
N LEU A 695 -20.27 15.57 -13.47
CA LEU A 695 -19.53 14.87 -12.42
C LEU A 695 -18.84 15.86 -11.47
N CYS A 696 -18.81 15.52 -10.18
CA CYS A 696 -18.01 16.21 -9.18
C CYS A 696 -16.80 15.36 -8.79
N ASP A 697 -15.63 15.97 -8.56
CA ASP A 697 -14.47 15.29 -7.98
C ASP A 697 -14.70 15.04 -6.47
N LEU A 698 -15.29 13.88 -6.13
CA LEU A 698 -15.60 13.53 -4.75
C LEU A 698 -14.36 13.49 -3.84
N PRO A 699 -13.20 12.90 -4.25
CA PRO A 699 -11.97 13.00 -3.47
C PRO A 699 -11.58 14.44 -3.11
N ALA A 700 -11.67 15.37 -4.07
CA ALA A 700 -11.38 16.77 -3.81
C ALA A 700 -12.38 17.41 -2.83
N ILE A 701 -13.68 17.15 -2.99
CA ILE A 701 -14.71 17.65 -2.06
C ILE A 701 -14.53 17.07 -0.66
N ALA A 702 -14.21 15.77 -0.56
CA ALA A 702 -13.96 15.10 0.72
C ALA A 702 -12.74 15.70 1.44
N ALA A 703 -11.68 16.02 0.72
CA ALA A 703 -10.49 16.69 1.27
C ALA A 703 -10.83 18.08 1.85
N LEU A 704 -11.76 18.81 1.25
CA LEU A 704 -12.26 20.08 1.80
C LEU A 704 -13.13 19.89 3.05
N CYS A 705 -13.97 18.86 3.04
CA CYS A 705 -14.99 18.62 4.08
C CYS A 705 -14.41 18.02 5.37
N LYS A 706 -13.54 17.01 5.26
CA LYS A 706 -13.05 16.22 6.42
C LYS A 706 -12.39 17.06 7.51
N PRO A 707 -11.43 17.98 7.23
CA PRO A 707 -10.79 18.78 8.27
C PRO A 707 -11.75 19.72 9.01
N ARG A 708 -12.91 20.01 8.41
CA ARG A 708 -13.92 20.94 8.93
C ARG A 708 -15.09 20.20 9.62
N GLY A 709 -15.08 18.87 9.64
CA GLY A 709 -16.18 18.07 10.21
C GLY A 709 -17.50 18.22 9.46
N ILE A 710 -17.43 18.57 8.17
CA ILE A 710 -18.57 18.68 7.24
C ILE A 710 -18.82 17.31 6.65
N LEU A 711 -20.09 16.87 6.64
CA LEU A 711 -20.47 15.58 6.08
C LEU A 711 -20.59 15.67 4.57
N LEU A 712 -20.00 14.73 3.84
CA LEU A 712 -20.25 14.55 2.42
C LEU A 712 -21.28 13.44 2.20
N ALA A 713 -22.48 13.82 1.77
CA ALA A 713 -23.57 12.91 1.39
C ALA A 713 -23.73 12.88 -0.13
N VAL A 714 -23.85 11.69 -0.71
CA VAL A 714 -23.91 11.52 -2.17
C VAL A 714 -25.09 10.65 -2.56
N ASP A 715 -25.96 11.14 -3.44
CA ASP A 715 -26.91 10.30 -4.15
C ASP A 715 -26.19 9.52 -5.25
N ASN A 716 -26.12 8.21 -5.07
CA ASN A 716 -25.46 7.23 -5.93
C ASN A 716 -26.46 6.39 -6.74
N THR A 717 -27.69 6.87 -6.92
CA THR A 717 -28.73 6.09 -7.61
C THR A 717 -28.31 5.67 -9.02
N TRP A 718 -27.63 6.55 -9.75
CA TRP A 718 -27.11 6.27 -11.10
C TRP A 718 -26.01 5.19 -11.07
N GLY A 719 -25.12 5.26 -10.08
CA GLY A 719 -24.01 4.32 -9.92
C GLY A 719 -24.44 2.96 -9.36
N SER A 720 -25.58 2.88 -8.67
CA SER A 720 -26.17 1.65 -8.11
C SER A 720 -25.26 0.86 -7.14
N GLY A 721 -24.22 1.50 -6.58
CA GLY A 721 -23.14 0.85 -5.82
C GLY A 721 -22.26 -0.11 -6.64
N TYR A 722 -22.67 -0.44 -7.87
CA TYR A 722 -21.97 -1.35 -8.77
C TYR A 722 -21.00 -0.61 -9.70
N LEU A 723 -21.44 0.51 -10.29
CA LEU A 723 -20.67 1.32 -11.23
C LEU A 723 -19.83 2.39 -10.54
N TYR A 724 -20.26 2.85 -9.37
CA TYR A 724 -19.67 3.96 -8.64
C TYR A 724 -19.83 3.76 -7.13
N ARG A 725 -18.83 4.15 -6.34
CA ARG A 725 -18.78 3.90 -4.89
C ARG A 725 -18.31 5.13 -4.10
N PRO A 726 -19.21 6.09 -3.82
CA PRO A 726 -18.85 7.35 -3.18
C PRO A 726 -18.12 7.20 -1.85
N LEU A 727 -18.48 6.21 -1.03
CA LEU A 727 -17.85 5.99 0.28
C LEU A 727 -16.36 5.67 0.15
N THR A 728 -15.97 4.95 -0.89
CA THR A 728 -14.55 4.64 -1.16
C THR A 728 -13.76 5.82 -1.72
N LEU A 729 -14.46 6.85 -2.21
CA LEU A 729 -13.91 8.09 -2.74
C LEU A 729 -13.93 9.22 -1.71
N GLY A 730 -14.33 8.94 -0.46
CA GLY A 730 -14.24 9.86 0.67
C GLY A 730 -15.57 10.43 1.17
N ALA A 731 -16.72 10.04 0.58
CA ALA A 731 -18.03 10.38 1.13
C ALA A 731 -18.29 9.68 2.47
N ASP A 732 -19.09 10.31 3.32
CA ASP A 732 -19.52 9.74 4.61
C ASP A 732 -20.81 8.92 4.48
N ILE A 733 -21.67 9.35 3.55
CA ILE A 733 -23.03 8.86 3.37
C ILE A 733 -23.29 8.64 1.86
N SER A 734 -23.78 7.46 1.50
CA SER A 734 -24.25 7.14 0.15
C SER A 734 -25.74 6.81 0.18
N ILE A 735 -26.51 7.42 -0.70
CA ILE A 735 -27.97 7.31 -0.79
C ILE A 735 -28.31 6.70 -2.14
N MET A 736 -29.26 5.77 -2.19
CA MET A 736 -29.71 5.20 -3.46
C MET A 736 -31.21 4.99 -3.49
N ALA A 737 -31.85 5.28 -4.61
CA ALA A 737 -33.16 4.74 -4.93
C ALA A 737 -33.01 3.32 -5.51
N LEU A 738 -33.15 2.31 -4.66
CA LEU A 738 -33.14 0.90 -5.06
C LEU A 738 -34.24 0.56 -6.06
N THR A 739 -35.28 1.40 -6.16
CA THR A 739 -36.29 1.42 -7.23
C THR A 739 -35.72 1.27 -8.64
N LYS A 740 -34.50 1.79 -8.89
CA LYS A 740 -33.90 1.89 -10.23
C LYS A 740 -33.16 0.60 -10.59
N TYR A 741 -31.89 0.68 -10.98
CA TYR A 741 -31.15 -0.48 -11.50
C TYR A 741 -31.02 -1.65 -10.53
N VAL A 742 -30.99 -1.42 -9.20
CA VAL A 742 -30.85 -2.51 -8.21
C VAL A 742 -32.07 -3.42 -8.23
N CYS A 743 -33.28 -2.86 -8.17
CA CYS A 743 -34.53 -3.59 -8.44
C CYS A 743 -34.57 -4.05 -9.90
N GLY A 744 -34.48 -3.12 -10.85
CA GLY A 744 -34.31 -3.40 -12.27
C GLY A 744 -35.56 -3.81 -13.04
N HIS A 745 -36.74 -3.83 -12.40
CA HIS A 745 -37.95 -4.42 -12.98
C HIS A 745 -39.19 -3.52 -12.87
N SER A 746 -39.04 -2.27 -12.46
CA SER A 746 -40.13 -1.27 -12.40
C SER A 746 -41.31 -1.65 -11.51
N ASP A 747 -41.12 -2.55 -10.54
CA ASP A 747 -42.19 -3.14 -9.72
C ASP A 747 -42.06 -2.86 -8.21
N VAL A 748 -40.93 -2.31 -7.75
CA VAL A 748 -40.70 -1.96 -6.34
C VAL A 748 -40.24 -0.50 -6.21
N VAL A 749 -40.77 0.19 -5.19
CA VAL A 749 -40.24 1.48 -4.74
C VAL A 749 -39.51 1.27 -3.42
N MET A 750 -38.23 1.65 -3.36
CA MET A 750 -37.41 1.51 -2.15
C MET A 750 -36.19 2.45 -2.23
N GLY A 751 -35.75 2.95 -1.08
CA GLY A 751 -34.50 3.68 -0.93
C GLY A 751 -33.58 3.02 0.08
N SER A 752 -32.30 3.37 0.02
CA SER A 752 -31.29 2.96 1.01
C SER A 752 -30.37 4.11 1.36
N VAL A 753 -29.86 4.08 2.59
CA VAL A 753 -28.75 4.94 3.02
C VAL A 753 -27.67 4.04 3.62
N CYS A 754 -26.51 4.04 3.00
CA CYS A 754 -25.30 3.35 3.46
C CYS A 754 -24.30 4.38 4.01
N THR A 755 -23.61 4.07 5.09
CA THR A 755 -22.69 5.03 5.72
C THR A 755 -21.35 4.42 6.11
N THR A 756 -20.37 5.27 6.39
CA THR A 756 -19.19 4.89 7.18
C THR A 756 -19.59 4.58 8.63
N GLN A 757 -18.69 3.94 9.38
CA GLN A 757 -18.93 3.61 10.78
C GLN A 757 -19.11 4.85 11.66
N ALA A 758 -18.35 5.91 11.38
CA ALA A 758 -18.31 7.14 12.17
C ALA A 758 -19.69 7.82 12.28
N VAL A 759 -20.49 7.77 11.22
CA VAL A 759 -21.77 8.50 11.15
C VAL A 759 -23.00 7.60 11.29
N TRP A 760 -22.82 6.27 11.25
CA TRP A 760 -23.90 5.26 11.30
C TRP A 760 -24.89 5.47 12.46
N SER A 761 -24.39 5.79 13.65
CA SER A 761 -25.21 5.80 14.85
C SER A 761 -26.37 6.81 14.80
N ALA A 762 -26.16 7.96 14.15
CA ALA A 762 -27.18 8.99 14.02
C ALA A 762 -28.31 8.55 13.07
N LEU A 763 -27.96 7.98 11.92
CA LEU A 763 -28.92 7.41 10.97
C LEU A 763 -29.72 6.27 11.60
N ALA A 764 -29.05 5.33 12.28
CA ALA A 764 -29.71 4.18 12.89
C ALA A 764 -30.75 4.60 13.93
N ARG A 765 -30.37 5.53 14.84
CA ARG A 765 -31.30 6.07 15.85
C ARG A 765 -32.48 6.80 15.23
N MET A 766 -32.23 7.61 14.21
CA MET A 766 -33.29 8.38 13.55
C MET A 766 -34.25 7.46 12.79
N SER A 767 -33.71 6.49 12.06
CA SER A 767 -34.48 5.47 11.35
C SER A 767 -35.45 4.74 12.28
N ASP A 768 -34.95 4.31 13.44
CA ASP A 768 -35.73 3.61 14.46
C ASP A 768 -36.77 4.53 15.14
N SER A 769 -36.45 5.81 15.36
CA SER A 769 -37.35 6.79 16.00
C SER A 769 -38.57 7.11 15.14
N PHE A 770 -38.38 7.12 13.81
CA PHE A 770 -39.46 7.31 12.84
C PHE A 770 -40.16 6.01 12.44
N GLY A 771 -39.74 4.86 12.99
CA GLY A 771 -40.33 3.56 12.69
C GLY A 771 -40.20 3.16 11.22
N ASN A 772 -39.12 3.56 10.56
CA ASN A 772 -38.91 3.22 9.15
C ASN A 772 -38.76 1.71 8.99
N THR A 773 -39.56 1.13 8.12
CA THR A 773 -39.52 -0.29 7.79
C THR A 773 -39.91 -0.48 6.32
N VAL A 774 -39.47 -1.59 5.73
CA VAL A 774 -39.83 -1.99 4.38
C VAL A 774 -40.51 -3.36 4.38
N SER A 775 -41.32 -3.61 3.36
CA SER A 775 -41.94 -4.92 3.14
C SER A 775 -40.87 -6.00 2.92
N PRO A 776 -40.93 -7.16 3.61
CA PRO A 776 -40.05 -8.30 3.33
C PRO A 776 -40.19 -8.82 1.91
N ASP A 777 -41.39 -8.73 1.31
CA ASP A 777 -41.64 -9.13 -0.08
C ASP A 777 -40.92 -8.20 -1.07
N ASP A 778 -41.01 -6.89 -0.86
CA ASP A 778 -40.33 -5.91 -1.70
C ASP A 778 -38.81 -6.03 -1.56
N ALA A 779 -38.32 -6.21 -0.32
CA ALA A 779 -36.90 -6.46 -0.08
C ALA A 779 -36.41 -7.72 -0.81
N TYR A 780 -37.21 -8.77 -0.84
CA TYR A 780 -36.92 -9.98 -1.60
C TYR A 780 -36.91 -9.74 -3.11
N LEU A 781 -37.86 -8.98 -3.66
CA LEU A 781 -37.90 -8.65 -5.08
C LEU A 781 -36.67 -7.83 -5.49
N VAL A 782 -36.24 -6.88 -4.67
CA VAL A 782 -34.99 -6.13 -4.91
C VAL A 782 -33.77 -7.07 -4.86
N LEU A 783 -33.69 -7.96 -3.85
CA LEU A 783 -32.64 -8.98 -3.80
C LEU A 783 -32.61 -9.86 -5.04
N ARG A 784 -33.78 -10.25 -5.56
CA ARG A 784 -33.92 -11.04 -6.80
C ARG A 784 -33.45 -10.24 -8.02
N GLY A 785 -33.86 -8.98 -8.12
CA GLY A 785 -33.45 -8.07 -9.18
C GLY A 785 -31.94 -7.82 -9.21
N ALA A 786 -31.33 -7.68 -8.03
CA ALA A 786 -29.90 -7.45 -7.91
C ALA A 786 -29.04 -8.63 -8.42
N ARG A 787 -29.60 -9.85 -8.48
CA ARG A 787 -28.89 -11.02 -9.04
C ARG A 787 -28.61 -10.88 -10.52
N THR A 788 -29.38 -10.08 -11.25
CA THR A 788 -29.17 -9.81 -12.67
C THR A 788 -28.56 -8.44 -12.93
N LEU A 789 -28.21 -7.67 -11.88
CA LEU A 789 -27.71 -6.30 -11.99
C LEU A 789 -26.54 -6.19 -12.97
N ALA A 790 -25.48 -6.99 -12.78
CA ALA A 790 -24.29 -6.92 -13.63
C ALA A 790 -24.61 -7.24 -15.11
N ALA A 791 -25.41 -8.28 -15.36
CA ALA A 791 -25.77 -8.69 -16.72
C ALA A 791 -26.66 -7.64 -17.40
N ARG A 792 -27.63 -7.07 -16.68
CA ARG A 792 -28.47 -5.98 -17.19
C ARG A 792 -27.65 -4.74 -17.47
N MET A 793 -26.74 -4.38 -16.58
CA MET A 793 -25.92 -3.17 -16.72
C MET A 793 -25.03 -3.22 -17.96
N GLU A 794 -24.44 -4.38 -18.26
CA GLU A 794 -23.64 -4.59 -19.47
C GLU A 794 -24.46 -4.36 -20.76
N VAL A 795 -25.72 -4.79 -20.77
CA VAL A 795 -26.63 -4.55 -21.90
C VAL A 795 -27.04 -3.07 -21.97
N HIS A 796 -27.45 -2.48 -20.85
CA HIS A 796 -27.85 -1.07 -20.78
C HIS A 796 -26.72 -0.15 -21.27
N GLU A 797 -25.49 -0.34 -20.79
CA GLU A 797 -24.31 0.43 -21.20
C GLU A 797 -24.06 0.31 -22.70
N ARG A 798 -23.95 -0.93 -23.21
CA ARG A 798 -23.65 -1.17 -24.63
C ARG A 798 -24.68 -0.49 -25.53
N GLN A 799 -25.97 -0.66 -25.24
CA GLN A 799 -27.05 -0.12 -26.07
C GLN A 799 -27.16 1.40 -25.93
N ALA A 800 -26.99 1.96 -24.73
CA ALA A 800 -27.01 3.40 -24.55
C ALA A 800 -25.86 4.10 -25.26
N LEU A 801 -24.65 3.52 -25.24
CA LEU A 801 -23.52 4.04 -26.00
C LEU A 801 -23.76 4.01 -27.52
N GLU A 802 -24.35 2.92 -28.01
CA GLU A 802 -24.70 2.81 -29.44
C GLU A 802 -25.76 3.84 -29.84
N ILE A 803 -26.82 4.00 -29.04
CA ILE A 803 -27.85 5.03 -29.28
C ILE A 803 -27.25 6.44 -29.17
N ALA A 804 -26.38 6.69 -28.19
CA ALA A 804 -25.74 7.99 -28.01
C ALA A 804 -24.90 8.39 -29.24
N GLN A 805 -24.07 7.47 -29.75
CA GLN A 805 -23.26 7.69 -30.95
C GLN A 805 -24.13 7.86 -32.20
N TRP A 806 -25.21 7.07 -32.30
CA TRP A 806 -26.17 7.21 -33.39
C TRP A 806 -26.90 8.56 -33.35
N LEU A 807 -27.27 9.06 -32.16
CA LEU A 807 -27.87 10.38 -31.96
C LEU A 807 -26.88 11.50 -32.32
N GLN A 808 -25.59 11.38 -31.98
CA GLN A 808 -24.55 12.37 -32.35
C GLN A 808 -24.42 12.54 -33.87
N ALA A 809 -24.77 11.53 -34.66
CA ALA A 809 -24.74 11.58 -36.12
C ALA A 809 -26.00 12.22 -36.76
N ARG A 810 -27.03 12.57 -35.97
CA ARG A 810 -28.30 13.12 -36.48
C ARG A 810 -28.24 14.65 -36.61
N PRO A 811 -28.60 15.23 -37.76
CA PRO A 811 -28.62 16.69 -37.91
C PRO A 811 -29.68 17.39 -37.05
N GLN A 812 -30.72 16.66 -36.60
CA GLN A 812 -31.74 17.19 -35.68
C GLN A 812 -31.27 17.25 -34.23
N VAL A 813 -30.14 16.63 -33.89
CA VAL A 813 -29.58 16.58 -32.54
C VAL A 813 -28.40 17.53 -32.47
N LYS A 814 -28.46 18.48 -31.53
CA LYS A 814 -27.40 19.46 -31.31
C LYS A 814 -26.26 18.88 -30.49
N ARG A 815 -26.60 18.14 -29.44
CA ARG A 815 -25.64 17.47 -28.55
C ARG A 815 -26.29 16.34 -27.76
N VAL A 816 -25.46 15.40 -27.33
CA VAL A 816 -25.83 14.26 -26.49
C VAL A 816 -25.08 14.36 -25.16
N PHE A 817 -25.76 14.11 -24.05
CA PHE A 817 -25.20 14.10 -22.71
C PHE A 817 -25.13 12.67 -22.22
N HIS A 818 -23.91 12.17 -22.06
CA HIS A 818 -23.63 10.88 -21.47
C HIS A 818 -22.16 10.87 -20.99
N PRO A 819 -21.86 10.51 -19.72
CA PRO A 819 -20.54 10.72 -19.13
C PRO A 819 -19.42 9.86 -19.77
N ALA A 820 -19.79 8.74 -20.38
CA ALA A 820 -18.83 7.87 -21.07
C ALA A 820 -18.48 8.33 -22.50
N LEU A 821 -19.10 9.39 -23.04
CA LEU A 821 -18.69 9.95 -24.33
C LEU A 821 -17.41 10.79 -24.16
N ASN A 822 -16.50 10.71 -25.13
CA ASN A 822 -15.19 11.38 -25.06
C ASN A 822 -15.28 12.91 -25.05
N ASP A 823 -16.36 13.48 -25.58
CA ASP A 823 -16.64 14.92 -25.62
C ASP A 823 -17.36 15.43 -24.36
N HIS A 824 -17.70 14.55 -23.42
CA HIS A 824 -18.20 14.96 -22.12
C HIS A 824 -17.12 15.75 -21.34
N PRO A 825 -17.41 16.94 -20.80
CA PRO A 825 -16.41 17.77 -20.09
C PRO A 825 -15.67 17.02 -18.98
N ASP A 826 -16.40 16.15 -18.27
CA ASP A 826 -15.89 15.41 -17.11
C ASP A 826 -15.47 13.96 -17.45
N HIS A 827 -15.25 13.63 -18.72
CA HIS A 827 -14.94 12.26 -19.15
C HIS A 827 -13.71 11.67 -18.45
N ALA A 828 -12.73 12.50 -18.09
CA ALA A 828 -11.56 12.06 -17.33
C ALA A 828 -11.93 11.59 -15.90
N LEU A 829 -12.85 12.29 -15.22
CA LEU A 829 -13.38 11.86 -13.92
C LEU A 829 -14.18 10.57 -14.06
N PHE A 830 -14.99 10.46 -15.12
CA PHE A 830 -15.71 9.22 -15.43
C PHE A 830 -14.75 8.03 -15.52
N LYS A 831 -13.71 8.13 -16.35
CA LYS A 831 -12.70 7.06 -16.51
C LYS A 831 -11.93 6.74 -15.22
N ARG A 832 -11.71 7.73 -14.37
CA ARG A 832 -10.96 7.57 -13.11
C ARG A 832 -11.79 6.83 -12.06
N ASP A 833 -13.05 7.23 -11.89
CA ASP A 833 -13.83 6.87 -10.70
C ASP A 833 -14.95 5.85 -10.96
N PHE A 834 -15.38 5.67 -12.22
CA PHE A 834 -16.45 4.76 -12.59
C PHE A 834 -15.90 3.47 -13.19
N SER A 835 -16.60 2.37 -12.91
CA SER A 835 -16.26 1.06 -13.46
C SER A 835 -16.96 0.83 -14.80
N GLY A 836 -18.11 1.44 -15.06
CA GLY A 836 -18.84 1.37 -16.33
C GLY A 836 -19.96 2.39 -16.40
N SER A 837 -20.82 2.28 -17.41
CA SER A 837 -22.00 3.14 -17.57
C SER A 837 -23.31 2.38 -17.39
N ASN A 838 -24.43 3.09 -17.61
CA ASN A 838 -25.76 2.53 -17.59
C ASN A 838 -26.57 2.98 -18.81
N GLY A 839 -27.89 2.83 -18.75
CA GLY A 839 -28.81 3.06 -19.85
C GLY A 839 -29.29 4.52 -20.01
N LEU A 840 -28.85 5.44 -19.15
CA LEU A 840 -29.35 6.83 -19.15
C LEU A 840 -28.53 7.73 -20.07
N LEU A 841 -29.22 8.44 -20.96
CA LEU A 841 -28.65 9.53 -21.76
C LEU A 841 -29.70 10.62 -21.98
N SER A 842 -29.24 11.81 -22.32
CA SER A 842 -30.12 12.91 -22.73
C SER A 842 -29.61 13.51 -24.02
N PHE A 843 -30.47 14.15 -24.79
CA PHE A 843 -30.04 14.86 -25.99
C PHE A 843 -30.83 16.15 -26.19
N GLU A 844 -30.15 17.16 -26.72
CA GLU A 844 -30.70 18.46 -27.08
C GLU A 844 -31.06 18.47 -28.56
N LEU A 845 -32.27 18.94 -28.90
CA LEU A 845 -32.66 19.15 -30.29
C LEU A 845 -32.03 20.42 -30.88
N ALA A 846 -31.70 20.40 -32.18
CA ALA A 846 -31.10 21.53 -32.88
C ALA A 846 -32.03 22.74 -32.97
N ASP A 847 -33.26 22.52 -33.46
CA ASP A 847 -34.31 23.53 -33.58
C ASP A 847 -35.64 22.83 -33.29
N ALA A 848 -36.19 23.00 -32.09
CA ALA A 848 -37.46 22.40 -31.72
C ALA A 848 -38.32 23.32 -30.85
N GLU A 849 -39.58 23.48 -31.26
CA GLU A 849 -40.65 24.09 -30.47
C GLU A 849 -41.37 23.01 -29.62
N PRO A 850 -42.07 23.38 -28.53
CA PRO A 850 -42.81 22.41 -27.70
C PRO A 850 -43.74 21.46 -28.49
N ALA A 851 -44.42 21.97 -29.52
CA ALA A 851 -45.29 21.15 -30.37
C ALA A 851 -44.54 20.06 -31.17
N GLN A 852 -43.25 20.28 -31.47
CA GLN A 852 -42.42 19.28 -32.16
C GLN A 852 -42.00 18.16 -31.20
N LEU A 853 -41.81 18.44 -29.91
CA LEU A 853 -41.58 17.40 -28.90
C LEU A 853 -42.78 16.46 -28.78
N GLU A 854 -43.99 17.02 -28.73
CA GLU A 854 -45.22 16.22 -28.66
C GLU A 854 -45.37 15.31 -29.88
N ARG A 855 -45.05 15.80 -31.09
CA ARG A 855 -45.05 14.97 -32.31
C ARG A 855 -43.96 13.91 -32.30
N PHE A 856 -42.75 14.25 -31.85
CA PHE A 856 -41.66 13.30 -31.73
C PHE A 856 -42.03 12.15 -30.79
N ILE A 857 -42.44 12.47 -29.56
CA ILE A 857 -42.79 11.49 -28.54
C ILE A 857 -44.04 10.70 -28.95
N GLY A 858 -45.06 11.37 -29.49
CA GLY A 858 -46.31 10.74 -29.91
C GLY A 858 -46.18 9.80 -31.11
N ALA A 859 -45.08 9.86 -31.85
CA ALA A 859 -44.78 8.95 -32.96
C ALA A 859 -43.96 7.71 -32.54
N LEU A 860 -43.53 7.63 -31.28
CA LEU A 860 -42.82 6.47 -30.74
C LEU A 860 -43.82 5.35 -30.40
N GLU A 861 -43.46 4.13 -30.73
CA GLU A 861 -44.25 2.92 -30.50
C GLU A 861 -43.60 1.99 -29.45
N LEU A 862 -42.29 2.12 -29.21
CA LEU A 862 -41.54 1.29 -28.25
C LEU A 862 -41.19 2.07 -26.98
N PHE A 863 -40.65 3.28 -27.11
CA PHE A 863 -40.30 4.08 -25.94
C PHE A 863 -41.55 4.51 -25.16
N GLY A 864 -41.69 4.03 -23.92
CA GLY A 864 -42.78 4.43 -23.04
C GLY A 864 -42.59 5.86 -22.53
N LEU A 865 -43.63 6.71 -22.66
CA LEU A 865 -43.65 8.02 -22.01
C LEU A 865 -43.90 7.84 -20.51
N GLY A 866 -42.86 8.00 -19.70
CA GLY A 866 -42.95 7.75 -18.26
C GLY A 866 -41.86 8.44 -17.45
N ALA A 867 -42.21 8.81 -16.22
CA ALA A 867 -41.22 9.15 -15.21
C ALA A 867 -40.50 7.86 -14.74
N SER A 868 -39.38 8.03 -14.03
CA SER A 868 -38.47 6.93 -13.62
C SER A 868 -37.57 6.42 -14.75
N TRP A 869 -36.85 5.32 -14.48
CA TRP A 869 -35.81 4.68 -15.29
C TRP A 869 -35.22 3.48 -14.52
N GLY A 870 -34.30 2.74 -15.14
CA GLY A 870 -33.56 1.64 -14.51
C GLY A 870 -34.19 0.26 -14.65
N GLY A 871 -35.39 0.18 -15.25
CA GLY A 871 -36.09 -1.06 -15.56
C GLY A 871 -35.65 -1.69 -16.88
N TYR A 872 -36.32 -2.77 -17.29
CA TYR A 872 -36.02 -3.45 -18.55
C TYR A 872 -36.64 -2.78 -19.79
N GLU A 873 -37.69 -1.95 -19.63
CA GLU A 873 -38.33 -1.22 -20.74
C GLU A 873 -37.64 0.13 -20.99
N SER A 874 -37.52 0.50 -22.26
CA SER A 874 -37.02 1.80 -22.70
C SER A 874 -38.04 2.91 -22.45
N LEU A 875 -37.60 4.03 -21.87
CA LEU A 875 -38.45 5.15 -21.52
C LEU A 875 -37.95 6.45 -22.13
N ILE A 876 -38.89 7.35 -22.42
CA ILE A 876 -38.62 8.73 -22.83
C ILE A 876 -39.36 9.71 -21.92
N THR A 877 -38.73 10.84 -21.64
CA THR A 877 -39.39 11.98 -21.00
C THR A 877 -38.72 13.30 -21.41
N VAL A 878 -39.41 14.42 -21.19
CA VAL A 878 -38.82 15.74 -21.35
C VAL A 878 -37.88 16.01 -20.17
N ALA A 879 -36.64 16.38 -20.46
CA ALA A 879 -35.66 16.78 -19.45
C ALA A 879 -35.80 18.28 -19.18
N ASP A 880 -36.53 18.62 -18.13
CA ASP A 880 -36.70 20.01 -17.69
C ASP A 880 -35.57 20.42 -16.74
N VAL A 881 -34.79 21.43 -17.15
CA VAL A 881 -33.67 22.01 -16.39
C VAL A 881 -33.97 23.45 -15.94
N SER A 882 -35.24 23.87 -16.00
CA SER A 882 -35.65 25.24 -15.65
C SER A 882 -35.51 25.57 -14.16
N ASP A 883 -35.48 24.56 -13.29
CA ASP A 883 -35.33 24.69 -11.84
C ASP A 883 -33.87 24.81 -11.37
N ARG A 884 -32.90 24.60 -12.27
CA ARG A 884 -31.47 24.81 -11.99
C ARG A 884 -31.13 26.29 -11.84
N ASN A 885 -30.03 26.64 -11.20
CA ASN A 885 -29.57 28.03 -11.08
C ASN A 885 -28.70 28.45 -12.27
N ASN A 886 -28.02 27.51 -12.93
CA ASN A 886 -27.16 27.77 -14.08
C ASN A 886 -27.91 28.40 -15.27
N VAL A 887 -27.48 29.58 -15.69
CA VAL A 887 -28.06 30.32 -16.83
C VAL A 887 -27.86 29.60 -18.16
N ALA A 888 -26.73 28.93 -18.35
CA ALA A 888 -26.44 28.20 -19.58
C ALA A 888 -27.38 26.99 -19.75
N ASP A 889 -27.75 26.33 -18.65
CA ASP A 889 -28.70 25.21 -18.67
C ASP A 889 -30.10 25.66 -19.05
N LYS A 890 -30.52 26.85 -18.59
CA LYS A 890 -31.81 27.46 -18.96
C LYS A 890 -31.89 27.91 -20.41
N ALA A 891 -30.76 28.10 -21.07
CA ALA A 891 -30.67 28.55 -22.45
C ALA A 891 -30.66 27.39 -23.45
N LEU A 892 -30.80 26.15 -22.99
CA LEU A 892 -30.80 24.98 -23.86
C LEU A 892 -32.10 24.87 -24.64
N ASN A 893 -31.97 24.37 -25.87
CA ASN A 893 -33.12 23.94 -26.64
C ASN A 893 -33.80 22.76 -25.94
N PRO A 894 -35.02 22.38 -26.35
CA PRO A 894 -35.70 21.26 -25.73
C PRO A 894 -34.86 19.99 -25.64
N LEU A 895 -34.86 19.41 -24.44
CA LEU A 895 -34.11 18.22 -24.08
C LEU A 895 -35.04 17.03 -23.89
N LEU A 896 -34.61 15.88 -24.39
CA LEU A 896 -35.25 14.60 -24.15
C LEU A 896 -34.28 13.71 -23.38
N ARG A 897 -34.78 13.06 -22.33
CA ARG A 897 -34.04 12.02 -21.61
C ARG A 897 -34.55 10.65 -22.03
N LEU A 898 -33.62 9.78 -22.36
CA LEU A 898 -33.87 8.37 -22.62
C LEU A 898 -33.34 7.53 -21.48
N HIS A 899 -34.11 6.53 -21.09
CA HIS A 899 -33.59 5.33 -20.45
C HIS A 899 -33.63 4.23 -21.49
N ILE A 900 -32.48 3.69 -21.86
CA ILE A 900 -32.33 2.59 -22.81
C ILE A 900 -32.48 1.28 -22.05
N GLY A 901 -33.54 0.55 -22.35
CA GLY A 901 -33.92 -0.74 -21.77
C GLY A 901 -33.12 -1.91 -22.34
N LEU A 902 -33.77 -3.07 -22.38
CA LEU A 902 -33.20 -4.35 -22.81
C LEU A 902 -33.79 -4.85 -24.13
N GLU A 903 -34.54 -4.01 -24.84
CA GLU A 903 -35.00 -4.28 -26.20
C GLU A 903 -33.83 -4.36 -27.19
N ASP A 904 -34.12 -4.86 -28.40
CA ASP A 904 -33.15 -4.85 -29.50
C ASP A 904 -32.82 -3.40 -29.91
N VAL A 905 -31.52 -3.07 -29.93
CA VAL A 905 -31.04 -1.71 -30.19
C VAL A 905 -31.43 -1.19 -31.58
N ALA A 906 -31.53 -2.06 -32.59
CA ALA A 906 -31.95 -1.64 -33.93
C ALA A 906 -33.43 -1.24 -33.96
N ALA A 907 -34.28 -1.94 -33.20
CA ALA A 907 -35.68 -1.58 -33.03
C ALA A 907 -35.84 -0.23 -32.31
N LEU A 908 -35.00 0.05 -31.31
CA LEU A 908 -34.97 1.36 -30.63
C LEU A 908 -34.53 2.49 -31.58
N GLN A 909 -33.52 2.26 -32.43
CA GLN A 909 -33.11 3.23 -33.46
C GLN A 909 -34.20 3.46 -34.50
N GLU A 910 -34.92 2.42 -34.91
CA GLU A 910 -36.05 2.53 -35.83
C GLU A 910 -37.18 3.37 -35.21
N ASP A 911 -37.50 3.14 -33.94
CA ASP A 911 -38.52 3.90 -33.22
C ASP A 911 -38.15 5.38 -33.09
N LEU A 912 -36.92 5.67 -32.66
CA LEU A 912 -36.41 7.05 -32.63
C LEU A 912 -36.39 7.67 -34.03
N SER A 913 -36.16 6.90 -35.10
CA SER A 913 -36.24 7.39 -36.48
C SER A 913 -37.65 7.82 -36.86
N ARG A 914 -38.68 7.10 -36.42
CA ARG A 914 -40.09 7.51 -36.58
C ARG A 914 -40.34 8.84 -35.86
N GLY A 915 -39.87 8.96 -34.62
CA GLY A 915 -39.91 10.23 -33.87
C GLY A 915 -39.29 11.39 -34.65
N PHE A 916 -38.06 11.22 -35.16
CA PHE A 916 -37.37 12.25 -35.94
C PHE A 916 -38.07 12.60 -37.26
N ALA A 917 -38.74 11.63 -37.90
CA ALA A 917 -39.52 11.89 -39.11
C ALA A 917 -40.75 12.76 -38.83
N ALA A 918 -41.36 12.61 -37.64
CA ALA A 918 -42.54 13.37 -37.21
C ALA A 918 -42.26 14.85 -36.91
N LEU A 919 -40.99 15.24 -36.74
CA LEU A 919 -40.59 16.64 -36.49
C LEU A 919 -40.89 17.58 -37.67
N LYS A 920 -41.00 17.05 -38.90
CA LYS A 920 -41.22 17.82 -40.14
C LYS A 920 -42.70 18.07 -40.45
N GLY A 921 -43.61 17.46 -39.69
CA GLY A 921 -45.07 17.57 -39.85
C GLY A 921 -45.66 18.82 -39.25
#